data_AF-A0A7W0UGZ4-F1
#
_entry.id   AF-A0A7W0UGZ4-F1
#
_cell.length_a   1.000
_cell.length_b   1.000
_cell.length_c   1.000
_cell.angle_alpha   90.00
_cell.angle_beta   90.00
_cell.angle_gamma   90.00
#
_symmetry.space_group_name_H-M   'P 1'
#
loop_
_entity.id
_entity.type
_entity.pdbx_description
1 polymer ?
#
loop_
_entity_poly.entity_id
_entity_poly.type
_entity_poly.pdbx_seq_one_letter_code
_entity_poly.pdbx_strand_id
1 'polypeptide(L)'
;MNDHLDLGPRLTSPWPPFPRRAATALVAVCLALGGLIATDPAEAISHGVGGDAQRSANEIVLNVGHRGASGYAPEHTIASYDLALELGADYIEQDLQLTRDGILVSLHDETLDRTTKGPSANCTGLVITKTLRQIKTCDVGSWFNETYPQYARPEYVGLKIPTLEQVFRRYGKSTNYYIETKNPEAAPGMEQELLRLMDKYELSKPAAERWQVLVQSFSPTSLQKTHRLRPRLPLIQLLPAFEGTTEVAAPLDLVRTYAVGIGPSKNDTDAELIAAAHSRCLDVHPYTVNEANEMANLIELGVDGMFTNFPDRLDDVLAEDAVPGKRGSRLAANGWSSCISHGIASGEVRPHRAVVWARTNGRADVRVAYDSDVHFSSPQFSRGEAGKSKGFAAKVTLGKLDPGTVYYYKVTATSGHGAAGTSHSPVGRFKTPPEPSDGAPVSFVWGGDVGGQGYCRRVGEGYPIFSTMQSLNPDFFVANGDMIYADGDCPAEGPDGAGGWENIPGDFPSIIDPTVDWTDRAVVREVYRDHWRYNRADPDFQRFLRSTSMYAQWDDHEVVNDFGARWNYWNADNKGRAGYKNLVQEGRKALFDFNPLRRKANDRNRIYRAFRWGHDLDVSIIDARSYRSRNDVADTAMNDKTLLGREQLRWLKHRLANSDATWKVVSSDVPISVPTGSDAGVFGRDAWADGTEPDFSARTGFERELSKLLRFLDRKDIANVVFVTTDVHFADSIRYSTDADGDGDRLLFHEFITGPLNAIAVPPAELDPTFSPTSLYAEGELFNFGHIRIEMAADGQPRLSASVIDEAGDVRPGSEEVLAPR
;
A
#
# COMPACT_ATOMS: atom_id res chain seq x y z
N MET A 1 31.23 68.22 -17.64
CA MET A 1 29.84 68.26 -18.11
C MET A 1 29.31 66.84 -18.07
N ASN A 2 28.28 66.43 -17.35
CA ASN A 2 27.63 66.87 -16.11
C ASN A 2 26.75 65.65 -15.75
N ASP A 3 26.75 65.24 -14.49
CA ASP A 3 25.71 64.36 -13.92
C ASP A 3 24.32 65.02 -14.01
N HIS A 4 23.25 64.22 -14.08
CA HIS A 4 22.05 64.26 -13.21
C HIS A 4 20.88 63.38 -13.73
N LEU A 5 20.38 62.52 -12.84
CA LEU A 5 18.98 62.23 -12.43
C LEU A 5 17.82 62.34 -13.46
N ASP A 6 16.90 61.37 -13.48
CA ASP A 6 15.56 61.55 -12.90
C ASP A 6 14.76 60.25 -12.69
N LEU A 7 13.73 60.35 -11.84
CA LEU A 7 12.88 59.33 -11.19
C LEU A 7 11.49 59.18 -11.85
N GLY A 8 10.89 57.97 -11.73
CA GLY A 8 9.43 57.72 -11.58
C GLY A 8 8.51 57.96 -12.80
N PRO A 9 7.26 57.43 -12.82
CA PRO A 9 6.33 57.37 -11.67
C PRO A 9 5.49 56.08 -11.49
N ARG A 10 4.73 56.07 -10.37
CA ARG A 10 3.72 55.09 -9.93
C ARG A 10 2.35 55.29 -10.60
N LEU A 11 1.56 54.21 -10.79
CA LEU A 11 0.09 54.16 -10.88
C LEU A 11 -0.37 52.75 -10.40
N THR A 12 -0.95 52.54 -9.21
CA THR A 12 -2.37 52.62 -8.77
C THR A 12 -3.37 51.65 -9.44
N SER A 13 -4.03 50.85 -8.59
CA SER A 13 -5.15 49.87 -8.79
C SER A 13 -6.44 50.46 -9.43
N PRO A 14 -7.62 49.80 -9.63
CA PRO A 14 -8.23 48.65 -8.89
C PRO A 14 -9.07 47.62 -9.70
N TRP A 15 -9.37 46.44 -9.13
CA TRP A 15 -10.52 45.58 -9.51
C TRP A 15 -11.24 45.02 -8.25
N PRO A 16 -12.56 44.76 -8.31
CA PRO A 16 -13.49 44.87 -7.18
C PRO A 16 -13.81 43.54 -6.46
N PRO A 17 -14.52 43.58 -5.30
CA PRO A 17 -14.94 42.40 -4.56
C PRO A 17 -16.26 41.82 -5.07
N PHE A 18 -16.38 40.49 -5.07
CA PHE A 18 -17.64 39.77 -5.33
C PHE A 18 -18.58 39.80 -4.11
N PRO A 19 -19.90 39.95 -4.30
CA PRO A 19 -20.86 40.10 -3.22
C PRO A 19 -21.37 38.76 -2.68
N ARG A 20 -21.56 38.72 -1.35
CA ARG A 20 -22.43 37.78 -0.65
C ARG A 20 -23.89 37.99 -1.07
N ARG A 21 -24.62 36.92 -1.34
CA ARG A 21 -26.09 36.90 -1.30
C ARG A 21 -26.59 35.80 -0.37
N ALA A 22 -27.38 36.24 0.59
CA ALA A 22 -28.27 35.44 1.40
C ALA A 22 -29.45 34.94 0.56
N ALA A 23 -29.96 33.76 0.89
CA ALA A 23 -31.33 33.35 0.57
C ALA A 23 -31.90 32.57 1.76
N THR A 24 -32.94 33.15 2.36
CA THR A 24 -33.80 32.57 3.39
C THR A 24 -35.12 32.20 2.73
N ALA A 25 -35.63 30.98 2.95
CA ALA A 25 -37.05 30.61 3.01
C ALA A 25 -37.17 29.07 3.16
N LEU A 26 -37.57 28.55 4.32
CA LEU A 26 -38.96 28.24 4.74
C LEU A 26 -39.49 26.90 4.20
N VAL A 27 -39.52 25.87 5.05
CA VAL A 27 -40.58 24.84 5.06
C VAL A 27 -41.02 24.63 6.51
N ALA A 28 -42.34 24.58 6.67
CA ALA A 28 -43.10 24.81 7.89
C ALA A 28 -43.18 23.60 8.84
N VAL A 29 -43.25 23.95 10.11
CA VAL A 29 -43.63 23.12 11.27
C VAL A 29 -45.15 22.93 11.27
N CYS A 30 -45.62 21.70 11.44
CA CYS A 30 -46.98 21.39 11.91
C CYS A 30 -46.89 20.76 13.30
N LEU A 31 -47.46 21.43 14.30
CA LEU A 31 -47.71 20.93 15.65
C LEU A 31 -49.14 21.30 16.06
N ALA A 32 -49.85 20.32 16.63
CA ALA A 32 -50.92 20.41 17.66
C ALA A 32 -52.02 19.35 17.40
N LEU A 33 -52.62 18.63 18.34
CA LEU A 33 -52.54 18.54 19.81
C LEU A 33 -53.46 17.38 20.29
N GLY A 34 -53.13 16.79 21.45
CA GLY A 34 -54.08 16.13 22.39
C GLY A 34 -54.11 14.59 22.35
N GLY A 35 -54.03 13.84 23.44
CA GLY A 35 -53.92 14.14 24.87
C GLY A 35 -53.97 12.82 25.67
N LEU A 36 -53.22 12.82 26.79
CA LEU A 36 -53.11 11.88 27.92
C LEU A 36 -54.03 10.65 27.98
N ILE A 37 -53.45 9.46 28.24
CA ILE A 37 -53.72 8.65 29.46
C ILE A 37 -52.40 7.97 29.88
N ALA A 38 -52.02 8.15 31.14
CA ALA A 38 -50.95 7.43 31.80
C ALA A 38 -51.52 6.24 32.58
N THR A 39 -50.94 5.05 32.41
CA THR A 39 -50.85 3.99 33.43
C THR A 39 -49.72 3.05 33.06
N ASP A 40 -48.73 2.93 33.94
CA ASP A 40 -47.83 1.78 34.12
C ASP A 40 -48.01 1.36 35.61
N PRO A 41 -47.64 0.16 36.10
CA PRO A 41 -46.74 -0.82 35.49
C PRO A 41 -47.13 -2.31 35.71
N ALA A 42 -46.22 -3.19 35.29
CA ALA A 42 -45.95 -4.57 35.74
C ALA A 42 -46.49 -5.73 34.90
N GLU A 43 -45.58 -6.40 34.17
CA GLU A 43 -45.11 -7.77 34.43
C GLU A 43 -44.53 -8.40 33.14
N ALA A 44 -43.22 -8.67 33.13
CA ALA A 44 -42.63 -9.83 32.45
C ALA A 44 -41.14 -9.99 32.83
N ILE A 45 -40.94 -10.63 33.98
CA ILE A 45 -40.02 -11.74 34.27
C ILE A 45 -38.69 -11.82 33.46
N SER A 46 -37.64 -11.73 34.26
CA SER A 46 -36.24 -12.10 34.07
C SER A 46 -35.95 -13.35 33.23
N HIS A 47 -35.01 -13.21 32.30
CA HIS A 47 -33.91 -14.16 32.13
C HIS A 47 -32.61 -13.38 31.95
N GLY A 48 -31.65 -13.66 32.82
CA GLY A 48 -30.42 -12.90 32.98
C GLY A 48 -29.54 -12.91 31.74
N VAL A 49 -29.20 -11.70 31.28
CA VAL A 49 -28.00 -11.45 30.47
C VAL A 49 -26.88 -11.14 31.45
N GLY A 50 -26.39 -12.18 32.11
CA GLY A 50 -25.03 -12.19 32.66
C GLY A 50 -24.08 -12.53 31.51
N GLY A 51 -23.93 -11.60 30.57
CA GLY A 51 -22.83 -11.61 29.63
C GLY A 51 -21.75 -10.75 30.23
N ASP A 52 -20.89 -11.34 31.04
CA ASP A 52 -19.58 -10.75 31.32
C ASP A 52 -18.92 -10.49 29.97
N ALA A 53 -18.96 -9.23 29.52
CA ALA A 53 -17.95 -8.69 28.64
C ALA A 53 -16.67 -8.69 29.46
N GLN A 54 -16.06 -9.87 29.57
CA GLN A 54 -14.79 -10.08 30.21
C GLN A 54 -13.81 -9.21 29.43
N ARG A 55 -13.43 -8.06 30.01
CA ARG A 55 -12.31 -7.23 29.53
C ARG A 55 -11.19 -8.20 29.15
N SER A 56 -10.75 -8.18 27.90
CA SER A 56 -9.68 -9.07 27.47
C SER A 56 -8.41 -8.69 28.19
N ALA A 57 -8.04 -9.48 29.20
CA ALA A 57 -6.79 -9.36 29.91
C ALA A 57 -5.59 -9.32 28.94
N ASN A 58 -4.74 -8.30 29.10
CA ASN A 58 -3.51 -7.97 28.37
C ASN A 58 -3.63 -7.25 27.01
N GLU A 59 -3.98 -5.96 27.00
CA GLU A 59 -3.49 -5.03 25.97
C GLU A 59 -2.31 -4.23 26.55
N ILE A 60 -1.17 -4.19 25.86
CA ILE A 60 0.05 -3.54 26.38
C ILE A 60 -0.06 -2.04 26.13
N VAL A 61 -0.11 -1.24 27.20
CA VAL A 61 -0.07 0.22 27.13
C VAL A 61 1.30 0.71 27.59
N LEU A 62 2.05 1.37 26.71
CA LEU A 62 3.39 1.88 27.03
C LEU A 62 3.34 3.10 27.95
N ASN A 63 4.09 3.03 29.06
CA ASN A 63 4.27 4.13 30.01
C ASN A 63 5.49 4.99 29.63
N VAL A 64 5.27 6.15 29.02
CA VAL A 64 6.35 7.04 28.57
C VAL A 64 6.55 8.16 29.57
N GLY A 65 7.68 8.13 30.29
CA GLY A 65 8.09 9.18 31.23
C GLY A 65 8.49 10.45 30.49
N HIS A 66 7.54 11.37 30.34
CA HIS A 66 7.67 12.62 29.59
C HIS A 66 8.72 13.52 30.25
N ARG A 67 9.87 13.69 29.57
CA ARG A 67 11.07 14.38 30.09
C ARG A 67 11.63 13.74 31.38
N GLY A 68 11.37 12.45 31.58
CA GLY A 68 11.55 11.71 32.83
C GLY A 68 10.33 11.79 33.75
N ALA A 69 10.53 11.79 35.07
CA ALA A 69 9.47 12.00 36.06
C ALA A 69 9.28 13.50 36.32
N SER A 70 8.95 14.25 35.27
CA SER A 70 8.97 15.71 35.26
C SER A 70 7.95 16.36 36.21
N GLY A 71 6.98 15.59 36.70
CA GLY A 71 6.08 16.02 37.77
C GLY A 71 6.74 16.08 39.16
N TYR A 72 7.86 15.37 39.36
CA TYR A 72 8.54 15.21 40.65
C TYR A 72 10.02 15.63 40.65
N ALA A 73 10.61 15.82 39.48
CA ALA A 73 12.01 16.16 39.30
C ALA A 73 12.18 17.17 38.14
N PRO A 74 13.26 17.97 38.12
CA PRO A 74 13.54 18.90 37.03
C PRO A 74 13.67 18.16 35.70
N GLU A 75 12.85 18.54 34.73
CA GLU A 75 12.76 17.91 33.41
C GLU A 75 14.13 17.80 32.70
N HIS A 76 14.31 16.74 31.91
CA HIS A 76 15.53 16.43 31.18
C HIS A 76 16.83 16.44 32.00
N THR A 77 16.77 16.03 33.25
CA THR A 77 17.95 15.76 34.08
C THR A 77 18.15 14.26 34.27
N ILE A 78 19.39 13.86 34.59
CA ILE A 78 19.66 12.47 34.97
C ILE A 78 18.79 12.05 36.16
N ALA A 79 18.56 12.94 37.14
CA ALA A 79 17.70 12.68 38.28
C ALA A 79 16.25 12.40 37.88
N SER A 80 15.69 13.17 36.93
CA SER A 80 14.34 12.93 36.40
C SER A 80 14.22 11.61 35.66
N TYR A 81 15.23 11.23 34.88
CA TYR A 81 15.25 9.95 34.16
C TYR A 81 15.41 8.75 35.10
N ASP A 82 16.30 8.83 36.10
CA ASP A 82 16.45 7.77 37.10
C ASP A 82 15.12 7.55 37.83
N LEU A 83 14.47 8.64 38.28
CA LEU A 83 13.19 8.56 38.99
C LEU A 83 12.07 8.00 38.11
N ALA A 84 12.00 8.35 36.82
CA ALA A 84 10.98 7.77 35.93
C ALA A 84 11.07 6.23 35.86
N LEU A 85 12.29 5.70 35.74
CA LEU A 85 12.52 4.26 35.69
C LEU A 85 12.20 3.58 37.03
N GLU A 86 12.47 4.25 38.16
CA GLU A 86 12.07 3.78 39.48
C GLU A 86 10.54 3.72 39.64
N LEU A 87 9.83 4.65 39.00
CA LEU A 87 8.36 4.76 39.02
C LEU A 87 7.67 3.96 37.90
N GLY A 88 8.35 2.99 37.28
CA GLY A 88 7.72 2.05 36.34
C GLY A 88 7.64 2.52 34.88
N ALA A 89 8.28 3.64 34.50
CA ALA A 89 8.29 4.06 33.10
C ALA A 89 8.97 3.03 32.18
N ASP A 90 8.33 2.71 31.06
CA ASP A 90 8.89 1.86 30.01
C ASP A 90 9.94 2.59 29.19
N TYR A 91 9.76 3.90 29.01
CA TYR A 91 10.64 4.79 28.26
C TYR A 91 10.98 6.04 29.07
N ILE A 92 12.22 6.50 28.92
CA ILE A 92 12.58 7.88 29.23
C ILE A 92 12.47 8.70 27.94
N GLU A 93 11.80 9.83 28.00
CA GLU A 93 11.62 10.73 26.84
C GLU A 93 12.69 11.84 26.83
N GLN A 94 13.23 12.16 25.64
CA GLN A 94 14.25 13.20 25.43
C GLN A 94 13.88 14.12 24.27
N ASP A 95 13.62 15.39 24.58
CA ASP A 95 13.66 16.47 23.62
C ASP A 95 15.09 16.85 23.25
N LEU A 96 15.42 16.88 21.96
CA LEU A 96 16.75 17.28 21.51
C LEU A 96 16.83 18.76 21.11
N GLN A 97 17.92 19.39 21.53
CA GLN A 97 18.43 20.64 20.98
C GLN A 97 19.87 20.45 20.51
N LEU A 98 20.28 21.23 19.51
CA LEU A 98 21.64 21.20 18.94
C LEU A 98 22.43 22.42 19.39
N THR A 99 23.61 22.22 19.99
CA THR A 99 24.51 23.32 20.32
C THR A 99 25.24 23.85 19.09
N ARG A 100 25.83 25.05 19.19
CA ARG A 100 26.64 25.67 18.12
C ARG A 100 27.79 24.79 17.65
N ASP A 101 28.37 24.01 18.55
CA ASP A 101 29.46 23.06 18.28
C ASP A 101 28.96 21.65 17.90
N GLY A 102 27.68 21.53 17.52
CA GLY A 102 27.10 20.32 16.92
C GLY A 102 26.81 19.19 17.91
N ILE A 103 26.63 19.49 19.20
CA ILE A 103 26.37 18.49 20.23
C ILE A 103 24.89 18.46 20.58
N LEU A 104 24.31 17.25 20.60
CA LEU A 104 22.93 17.03 21.03
C LEU A 104 22.79 17.08 22.55
N VAL A 105 21.89 17.92 23.05
CA VAL A 105 21.55 18.09 24.46
C VAL A 105 20.07 17.85 24.70
N SER A 106 19.72 17.33 25.89
CA SER A 106 18.31 17.14 26.25
C SER A 106 17.73 18.41 26.88
N LEU A 107 16.81 19.07 26.18
CA LEU A 107 16.12 20.29 26.59
C LEU A 107 14.88 20.48 25.71
N HIS A 108 13.72 20.76 26.30
CA HIS A 108 12.50 20.94 25.52
C HIS A 108 12.52 22.21 24.66
N ASP A 109 12.77 23.36 25.29
CA ASP A 109 12.66 24.66 24.64
C ASP A 109 13.87 24.94 23.72
N GLU A 110 13.69 25.76 22.69
CA GLU A 110 14.80 26.25 21.87
C GLU A 110 15.71 27.22 22.64
N THR A 111 15.22 27.80 23.74
CA THR A 111 15.96 28.72 24.61
C THR A 111 16.23 28.16 26.00
N LEU A 112 17.25 28.69 26.67
CA LEU A 112 17.63 28.30 28.02
C LEU A 112 16.82 29.02 29.12
N ASP A 113 15.84 29.84 28.76
CA ASP A 113 15.31 30.88 29.65
C ASP A 113 14.41 30.34 30.77
N ARG A 114 13.60 29.32 30.47
CA ARG A 114 12.62 28.77 31.41
C ARG A 114 13.26 27.88 32.47
N THR A 115 14.18 27.01 32.06
CA THR A 115 14.65 25.88 32.88
C THR A 115 16.10 26.02 33.32
N THR A 116 16.73 27.18 33.14
CA THR A 116 18.11 27.37 33.56
C THR A 116 18.33 28.61 34.42
N LYS A 117 19.32 28.50 35.30
CA LYS A 117 19.85 29.58 36.13
C LYS A 117 21.36 29.68 35.91
N GLY A 118 21.90 30.88 36.09
CA GLY A 118 23.33 31.15 35.94
C GLY A 118 23.60 32.44 35.18
N PRO A 119 24.85 32.68 34.77
CA PRO A 119 25.21 33.90 34.05
C PRO A 119 24.46 34.01 32.72
N SER A 120 23.70 35.10 32.51
CA SER A 120 22.86 35.29 31.30
C SER A 120 23.64 35.18 29.99
N ALA A 121 24.93 35.54 29.98
CA ALA A 121 25.79 35.36 28.81
C ALA A 121 25.80 33.90 28.29
N ASN A 122 25.63 32.92 29.18
CA ASN A 122 25.62 31.50 28.86
C ASN A 122 24.24 30.84 28.99
N CYS A 123 23.42 31.29 29.94
CA CYS A 123 22.21 30.59 30.41
C CYS A 123 20.90 31.25 30.00
N THR A 124 20.92 32.09 28.96
CA THR A 124 19.70 32.64 28.34
C THR A 124 19.82 32.67 26.82
N GLY A 125 18.69 32.66 26.12
CA GLY A 125 18.58 32.69 24.66
C GLY A 125 18.76 31.32 23.99
N LEU A 126 18.86 31.33 22.66
CA LEU A 126 18.84 30.13 21.80
C LEU A 126 20.02 29.19 22.04
N VAL A 127 19.72 27.90 22.22
CA VAL A 127 20.71 26.82 22.42
C VAL A 127 21.70 26.73 21.26
N ILE A 128 21.22 26.83 20.03
CA ILE A 128 22.04 26.71 18.79
C ILE A 128 23.12 27.79 18.65
N THR A 129 23.04 28.87 19.44
CA THR A 129 24.07 29.92 19.47
C THR A 129 25.16 29.70 20.52
N LYS A 130 24.99 28.72 21.42
CA LYS A 130 25.90 28.44 22.54
C LYS A 130 26.67 27.14 22.30
N THR A 131 27.92 27.11 22.76
CA THR A 131 28.71 25.86 22.81
C THR A 131 28.31 25.01 24.01
N LEU A 132 28.56 23.71 23.95
CA LEU A 132 28.33 22.82 25.10
C LEU A 132 29.03 23.33 26.36
N ARG A 133 30.28 23.79 26.22
CA ARG A 133 31.07 24.34 27.34
C ARG A 133 30.37 25.52 28.03
N GLN A 134 29.69 26.39 27.28
CA GLN A 134 28.93 27.49 27.85
C GLN A 134 27.69 26.98 28.58
N ILE A 135 26.90 26.12 27.94
CA ILE A 135 25.66 25.59 28.51
C ILE A 135 25.93 24.77 29.78
N LYS A 136 27.06 24.06 29.86
CA LYS A 136 27.45 23.30 31.06
C LYS A 136 27.72 24.16 32.30
N THR A 137 27.79 25.48 32.17
CA THR A 137 27.86 26.38 33.32
C THR A 137 26.51 26.59 34.02
N CYS A 138 25.40 26.34 33.32
CA CYS A 138 24.05 26.59 33.80
C CYS A 138 23.60 25.54 34.83
N ASP A 139 22.75 25.97 35.76
CA ASP A 139 22.02 25.13 36.71
C ASP A 139 20.61 24.89 36.18
N VAL A 140 20.19 23.64 36.04
CA VAL A 140 18.89 23.26 35.50
C VAL A 140 17.98 22.53 36.47
N GLY A 141 18.30 22.55 37.76
CA GLY A 141 17.41 22.00 38.78
C GLY A 141 16.89 23.03 39.78
N SER A 142 17.60 24.13 40.03
CA SER A 142 17.14 25.15 41.00
C SER A 142 15.79 25.78 40.62
N TRP A 143 15.51 25.98 39.33
CA TRP A 143 14.22 26.53 38.87
C TRP A 143 13.03 25.66 39.28
N PHE A 144 13.22 24.33 39.31
CA PHE A 144 12.18 23.38 39.68
C PHE A 144 11.87 23.48 41.17
N ASN A 145 12.90 23.59 42.02
CA ASN A 145 12.70 23.80 43.46
C ASN A 145 11.95 25.10 43.76
N GLU A 146 12.22 26.16 43.00
CA GLU A 146 11.51 27.45 43.13
C GLU A 146 10.05 27.34 42.69
N THR A 147 9.78 26.60 41.60
CA THR A 147 8.46 26.52 40.97
C THR A 147 7.54 25.48 41.63
N TYR A 148 8.11 24.38 42.12
CA TYR A 148 7.40 23.27 42.76
C TYR A 148 7.97 22.96 44.16
N PRO A 149 7.79 23.87 45.16
CA PRO A 149 8.38 23.70 46.50
C PRO A 149 8.01 22.39 47.20
N GLN A 150 6.85 21.81 46.89
CA GLN A 150 6.38 20.54 47.45
C GLN A 150 7.20 19.32 47.00
N TYR A 151 7.90 19.43 45.87
CA TYR A 151 8.79 18.38 45.34
C TYR A 151 10.26 18.81 45.34
N ALA A 152 10.56 19.94 45.99
CA ALA A 152 11.90 20.49 46.01
C ALA A 152 12.87 19.57 46.75
N ARG A 153 14.06 19.39 46.17
CA ARG A 153 15.12 18.58 46.77
C ARG A 153 16.48 19.29 46.72
N PRO A 154 17.29 19.26 47.80
CA PRO A 154 18.62 19.87 47.79
C PRO A 154 19.52 19.35 46.68
N GLU A 155 19.41 18.07 46.33
CA GLU A 155 20.17 17.41 45.25
C GLU A 155 19.85 17.93 43.84
N TYR A 156 18.76 18.66 43.65
CA TYR A 156 18.44 19.27 42.35
C TYR A 156 19.24 20.55 42.10
N VAL A 157 19.77 21.19 43.13
CA VAL A 157 20.55 22.43 42.97
C VAL A 157 21.87 22.13 42.23
N GLY A 158 22.13 22.89 41.17
CA GLY A 158 23.38 22.80 40.41
C GLY A 158 23.43 21.69 39.35
N LEU A 159 22.33 20.94 39.15
CA LEU A 159 22.23 19.95 38.08
C LEU A 159 22.55 20.58 36.71
N LYS A 160 23.09 19.77 35.80
CA LYS A 160 23.56 20.21 34.47
C LYS A 160 22.73 19.59 33.36
N ILE A 161 22.50 20.34 32.28
CA ILE A 161 21.86 19.84 31.05
C ILE A 161 22.65 18.64 30.53
N PRO A 162 22.08 17.43 30.45
CA PRO A 162 22.78 16.26 29.93
C PRO A 162 22.93 16.36 28.40
N THR A 163 24.04 15.85 27.88
CA THR A 163 24.11 15.54 26.44
C THR A 163 23.41 14.22 26.18
N LEU A 164 22.90 14.01 24.96
CA LEU A 164 22.35 12.71 24.58
C LEU A 164 23.40 11.59 24.74
N GLU A 165 24.66 11.89 24.42
CA GLU A 165 25.76 10.95 24.64
C GLU A 165 25.92 10.55 26.13
N GLN A 166 25.74 11.49 27.06
CA GLN A 166 25.78 11.18 28.49
C GLN A 166 24.61 10.29 28.92
N VAL A 167 23.42 10.52 28.35
CA VAL A 167 22.24 9.67 28.56
C VAL A 167 22.51 8.25 28.06
N PHE A 168 22.97 8.08 26.81
CA PHE A 168 23.32 6.77 26.25
C PHE A 168 24.45 6.07 27.01
N ARG A 169 25.46 6.81 27.48
CA ARG A 169 26.54 6.23 28.29
C ARG A 169 26.05 5.72 29.64
N ARG A 170 25.10 6.42 30.26
CA ARG A 170 24.54 6.04 31.57
C ARG A 170 23.64 4.80 31.45
N TYR A 171 22.69 4.83 30.51
CA TYR A 171 21.62 3.83 30.45
C TYR A 171 21.85 2.74 29.40
N GLY A 172 22.75 2.96 28.43
CA GLY A 172 23.15 1.99 27.42
C GLY A 172 21.98 1.21 26.82
N LYS A 173 22.12 -0.11 26.76
CA LYS A 173 21.06 -1.00 26.29
C LYS A 173 20.14 -1.49 27.42
N SER A 174 20.21 -0.97 28.65
CA SER A 174 19.34 -1.42 29.76
C SER A 174 17.99 -0.71 29.82
N THR A 175 17.83 0.39 29.08
CA THR A 175 16.63 1.24 29.08
C THR A 175 16.08 1.42 27.66
N ASN A 176 14.83 1.87 27.53
CA ASN A 176 14.27 2.32 26.25
C ASN A 176 14.18 3.85 26.17
N TYR A 177 14.35 4.40 24.98
CA TYR A 177 14.44 5.85 24.73
C TYR A 177 13.35 6.31 23.76
N TYR A 178 12.73 7.43 24.08
CA TYR A 178 11.75 8.07 23.21
C TYR A 178 12.26 9.47 22.88
N ILE A 179 12.82 9.64 21.69
CA ILE A 179 13.68 10.79 21.38
C ILE A 179 12.99 11.70 20.38
N GLU A 180 12.76 12.96 20.73
CA GLU A 180 12.18 13.95 19.84
C GLU A 180 13.25 14.70 19.03
N THR A 181 13.12 14.68 17.70
CA THR A 181 13.85 15.58 16.78
C THR A 181 13.01 16.80 16.43
N LYS A 182 13.67 17.88 16.00
CA LYS A 182 13.03 19.14 15.58
C LYS A 182 13.05 19.28 14.05
N ASN A 183 12.46 20.36 13.53
CA ASN A 183 12.46 20.65 12.10
C ASN A 183 13.92 20.71 11.56
N PRO A 184 14.25 20.02 10.44
CA PRO A 184 15.61 19.99 9.89
C PRO A 184 16.20 21.37 9.55
N GLU A 185 15.36 22.37 9.25
CA GLU A 185 15.80 23.73 8.97
C GLU A 185 16.25 24.46 10.25
N ALA A 186 15.56 24.22 11.37
CA ALA A 186 15.87 24.82 12.66
C ALA A 186 17.12 24.20 13.30
N ALA A 187 17.40 22.92 13.03
CA ALA A 187 18.57 22.20 13.54
C ALA A 187 19.27 21.34 12.46
N PRO A 188 19.97 21.96 11.49
CA PRO A 188 20.61 21.22 10.40
C PRO A 188 21.64 20.20 10.91
N GLY A 189 21.46 18.94 10.54
CA GLY A 189 22.37 17.85 10.89
C GLY A 189 21.98 17.05 12.14
N MET A 190 20.89 17.43 12.83
CA MET A 190 20.42 16.74 14.04
C MET A 190 20.17 15.25 13.82
N GLU A 191 19.47 14.85 12.75
CA GLU A 191 19.15 13.43 12.51
C GLU A 191 20.42 12.61 12.27
N GLN A 192 21.37 13.15 11.50
CA GLN A 192 22.63 12.45 11.23
C GLN A 192 23.45 12.25 12.51
N GLU A 193 23.50 13.26 13.38
CA GLU A 193 24.22 13.17 14.65
C GLU A 193 23.53 12.19 15.63
N LEU A 194 22.19 12.18 15.68
CA LEU A 194 21.42 11.20 16.44
C LEU A 194 21.75 9.78 15.98
N LEU A 195 21.68 9.52 14.68
CA LEU A 195 21.97 8.20 14.11
C LEU A 195 23.43 7.78 14.34
N ARG A 196 24.39 8.71 14.23
CA ARG A 196 25.80 8.47 14.55
C ARG A 196 26.00 8.06 16.02
N LEU A 197 25.31 8.72 16.95
CA LEU A 197 25.35 8.35 18.36
C LEU A 197 24.68 7.00 18.63
N MET A 198 23.55 6.71 18.00
CA MET A 198 22.89 5.41 18.11
C MET A 198 23.79 4.28 17.61
N ASP A 199 24.50 4.48 16.51
CA ASP A 199 25.47 3.50 15.99
C ASP A 199 26.66 3.34 16.97
N LYS A 200 27.22 4.45 17.49
CA LYS A 200 28.32 4.44 18.47
C LYS A 200 27.99 3.66 19.74
N TYR A 201 26.75 3.74 20.23
CA TYR A 201 26.27 3.06 21.44
C TYR A 201 25.51 1.75 21.13
N GLU A 202 25.56 1.29 19.88
CA GLU A 202 24.97 0.04 19.39
C GLU A 202 23.44 -0.07 19.63
N LEU A 203 22.72 1.04 19.59
CA LEU A 203 21.28 1.14 19.82
C LEU A 203 20.43 0.93 18.55
N SER A 204 21.03 1.06 17.36
CA SER A 204 20.29 0.96 16.08
C SER A 204 19.63 -0.39 15.84
N LYS A 205 20.37 -1.49 16.07
CA LYS A 205 19.81 -2.86 15.93
C LYS A 205 18.66 -3.13 16.90
N PRO A 206 18.82 -2.93 18.22
CA PRO A 206 17.72 -3.19 19.13
C PRO A 206 16.56 -2.20 19.01
N ALA A 207 16.78 -0.99 18.49
CA ALA A 207 15.68 -0.11 18.10
C ALA A 207 14.80 -0.75 17.03
N ALA A 208 15.41 -1.27 15.96
CA ALA A 208 14.67 -1.94 14.89
C ALA A 208 13.99 -3.27 15.31
N GLU A 209 14.59 -4.02 16.25
CA GLU A 209 14.09 -5.37 16.60
C GLU A 209 13.08 -5.41 17.74
N ARG A 210 13.12 -4.43 18.65
CA ARG A 210 12.31 -4.45 19.89
C ARG A 210 11.94 -3.05 20.39
N TRP A 211 11.98 -2.07 19.49
CA TRP A 211 11.65 -0.66 19.75
C TRP A 211 12.41 -0.06 20.93
N GLN A 212 13.67 -0.45 21.13
CA GLN A 212 14.47 0.12 22.21
C GLN A 212 14.70 1.65 22.07
N VAL A 213 14.63 2.18 20.84
CA VAL A 213 14.63 3.62 20.58
C VAL A 213 13.46 3.90 19.64
N LEU A 214 12.54 4.75 20.08
CA LEU A 214 11.51 5.38 19.25
C LEU A 214 11.96 6.81 18.95
N VAL A 215 11.86 7.25 17.70
CA VAL A 215 12.14 8.64 17.32
C VAL A 215 10.84 9.33 16.96
N GLN A 216 10.59 10.49 17.53
CA GLN A 216 9.39 11.29 17.30
C GLN A 216 9.70 12.68 16.81
N SER A 217 8.73 13.31 16.16
CA SER A 217 8.85 14.70 15.71
C SER A 217 7.50 15.22 15.25
N PHE A 218 7.25 16.51 15.48
CA PHE A 218 6.14 17.23 14.85
C PHE A 218 6.39 17.49 13.36
N SER A 219 7.65 17.49 12.91
CA SER A 219 8.06 17.68 11.51
C SER A 219 8.04 16.34 10.76
N PRO A 220 7.13 16.15 9.78
CA PRO A 220 7.15 14.97 8.90
C PRO A 220 8.46 14.88 8.11
N THR A 221 9.02 16.02 7.69
CA THR A 221 10.28 16.09 6.95
C THR A 221 11.46 15.50 7.73
N SER A 222 11.52 15.72 9.06
CA SER A 222 12.56 15.10 9.91
C SER A 222 12.40 13.58 9.96
N LEU A 223 11.18 13.09 10.13
CA LEU A 223 10.90 11.65 10.17
C LEU A 223 11.14 10.97 8.83
N GLN A 224 10.68 11.54 7.73
CA GLN A 224 10.93 11.02 6.38
C GLN A 224 12.43 11.02 6.03
N LYS A 225 13.19 12.04 6.45
CA LYS A 225 14.65 12.05 6.32
C LYS A 225 15.29 10.93 7.16
N THR A 226 14.84 10.76 8.41
CA THR A 226 15.31 9.67 9.28
C THR A 226 14.98 8.30 8.69
N HIS A 227 13.77 8.13 8.14
CA HIS A 227 13.31 6.91 7.48
C HIS A 227 14.18 6.56 6.28
N ARG A 228 14.46 7.51 5.38
CA ARG A 228 15.39 7.31 4.26
C ARG A 228 16.79 6.89 4.69
N LEU A 229 17.29 7.41 5.82
CA LEU A 229 18.61 7.05 6.35
C LEU A 229 18.61 5.71 7.10
N ARG A 230 17.50 5.35 7.76
CA ARG A 230 17.32 4.13 8.56
C ARG A 230 15.86 3.63 8.47
N PRO A 231 15.49 2.89 7.42
CA PRO A 231 14.10 2.51 7.14
C PRO A 231 13.44 1.62 8.20
N ARG A 232 14.25 0.90 8.99
CA ARG A 232 13.77 -0.03 10.03
C ARG A 232 13.65 0.63 11.40
N LEU A 233 14.00 1.91 11.54
CA LEU A 233 13.89 2.60 12.81
C LEU A 233 12.42 2.96 13.06
N PRO A 234 11.83 2.61 14.22
CA PRO A 234 10.44 2.92 14.48
C PRO A 234 10.29 4.42 14.78
N LEU A 235 9.44 5.07 13.98
CA LEU A 235 9.18 6.51 14.07
C LEU A 235 7.75 6.77 14.55
N ILE A 236 7.55 7.90 15.24
CA ILE A 236 6.24 8.33 15.74
C ILE A 236 5.97 9.76 15.26
N GLN A 237 4.93 9.95 14.45
CA GLN A 237 4.52 11.28 14.02
C GLN A 237 3.74 11.98 15.13
N LEU A 238 4.29 13.06 15.69
CA LEU A 238 3.53 13.91 16.61
C LEU A 238 2.54 14.75 15.81
N LEU A 239 1.29 14.81 16.27
CA LEU A 239 0.24 15.60 15.64
C LEU A 239 -0.01 16.85 16.50
N PRO A 240 0.07 18.06 15.92
CA PRO A 240 -0.39 19.26 16.62
C PRO A 240 -1.90 19.15 16.91
N ALA A 241 -2.42 19.98 17.80
CA ALA A 241 -3.87 19.99 18.06
C ALA A 241 -4.65 20.34 16.78
N PHE A 242 -5.75 19.63 16.53
CA PHE A 242 -6.61 19.77 15.33
C PHE A 242 -8.09 19.63 15.70
N GLU A 243 -9.00 20.10 14.85
CA GLU A 243 -10.44 19.97 15.07
C GLU A 243 -11.03 18.80 14.23
N GLY A 244 -11.27 17.66 14.89
CA GLY A 244 -12.06 16.55 14.32
C GLY A 244 -11.30 15.52 13.48
N THR A 245 -11.90 14.34 13.33
CA THR A 245 -11.30 13.11 12.77
C THR A 245 -11.15 13.12 11.25
N THR A 246 -12.06 13.80 10.53
CA THR A 246 -12.06 13.88 9.06
C THR A 246 -10.85 14.61 8.49
N GLU A 247 -10.24 15.53 9.25
CA GLU A 247 -9.02 16.24 8.85
C GLU A 247 -7.75 15.36 8.95
N VAL A 248 -7.83 14.21 9.64
CA VAL A 248 -6.66 13.37 9.98
C VAL A 248 -6.52 12.13 9.09
N ALA A 249 -7.57 11.70 8.38
CA ALA A 249 -7.55 10.47 7.59
C ALA A 249 -6.49 10.45 6.48
N ALA A 250 -6.37 11.53 5.70
CA ALA A 250 -5.35 11.68 4.66
C ALA A 250 -3.92 11.78 5.23
N PRO A 251 -3.67 12.55 6.30
CA PRO A 251 -2.41 12.49 7.03
C PRO A 251 -1.99 11.09 7.49
N LEU A 252 -2.89 10.26 8.01
CA LEU A 252 -2.54 8.90 8.49
C LEU A 252 -2.07 7.97 7.37
N ASP A 253 -2.64 8.09 6.17
CA ASP A 253 -2.22 7.29 5.01
C ASP A 253 -0.79 7.61 4.56
N LEU A 254 -0.38 8.88 4.70
CA LEU A 254 1.01 9.28 4.51
C LEU A 254 1.89 8.81 5.68
N VAL A 255 1.46 9.02 6.93
CA VAL A 255 2.24 8.69 8.14
C VAL A 255 2.63 7.21 8.18
N ARG A 256 1.71 6.29 7.86
CA ARG A 256 2.01 4.84 7.87
C ARG A 256 3.08 4.40 6.87
N THR A 257 3.49 5.27 5.95
CA THR A 257 4.58 4.95 5.01
C THR A 257 5.95 5.06 5.65
N TYR A 258 6.11 5.80 6.75
CA TYR A 258 7.41 6.02 7.41
C TYR A 258 7.38 5.85 8.94
N ALA A 259 6.21 5.83 9.57
CA ALA A 259 6.05 5.73 11.02
C ALA A 259 5.29 4.47 11.44
N VAL A 260 5.54 4.03 12.67
CA VAL A 260 4.84 2.91 13.31
C VAL A 260 3.68 3.38 14.19
N GLY A 261 3.54 4.69 14.42
CA GLY A 261 2.49 5.26 15.24
C GLY A 261 2.40 6.78 15.15
N ILE A 262 1.40 7.32 15.84
CA ILE A 262 1.15 8.74 16.01
C ILE A 262 1.15 9.10 17.50
N GLY A 263 1.54 10.34 17.80
CA GLY A 263 1.35 10.93 19.12
C GLY A 263 0.44 12.16 19.02
N PRO A 264 -0.88 12.01 19.20
CA PRO A 264 -1.81 13.14 19.22
C PRO A 264 -1.86 13.84 20.58
N SER A 265 -2.45 15.04 20.60
CA SER A 265 -2.90 15.65 21.86
C SER A 265 -3.98 14.77 22.51
N LYS A 266 -3.91 14.63 23.84
CA LYS A 266 -4.92 13.86 24.60
C LYS A 266 -6.36 14.35 24.39
N ASN A 267 -6.54 15.64 24.08
CA ASN A 267 -7.86 16.24 23.88
C ASN A 267 -8.48 15.86 22.52
N ASP A 268 -7.64 15.45 21.57
CA ASP A 268 -8.02 15.12 20.20
C ASP A 268 -7.99 13.59 19.98
N THR A 269 -7.88 12.83 21.08
CA THR A 269 -7.81 11.36 21.05
C THR A 269 -9.15 10.74 21.40
N ASP A 270 -9.90 10.33 20.38
CA ASP A 270 -11.18 9.65 20.52
C ASP A 270 -11.18 8.26 19.86
N ALA A 271 -12.29 7.53 20.00
CA ALA A 271 -12.45 6.19 19.43
C ALA A 271 -12.32 6.15 17.90
N GLU A 272 -12.69 7.24 17.22
CA GLU A 272 -12.67 7.30 15.77
C GLU A 272 -11.24 7.49 15.25
N LEU A 273 -10.44 8.36 15.87
CA LEU A 273 -9.02 8.51 15.57
C LEU A 273 -8.26 7.20 15.83
N ILE A 274 -8.51 6.56 16.98
CA ILE A 274 -7.85 5.30 17.34
C ILE A 274 -8.17 4.22 16.30
N ALA A 275 -9.45 4.02 15.97
CA ALA A 275 -9.85 3.06 14.94
C ALA A 275 -9.23 3.38 13.57
N ALA A 276 -9.17 4.67 13.20
CA ALA A 276 -8.55 5.11 11.96
C ALA A 276 -7.05 4.84 11.90
N ALA A 277 -6.31 5.05 13.00
CA ALA A 277 -4.88 4.78 13.13
C ALA A 277 -4.58 3.26 13.16
N HIS A 278 -5.30 2.49 13.99
CA HIS A 278 -5.12 1.04 14.08
C HIS A 278 -5.43 0.32 12.76
N SER A 279 -6.45 0.77 12.01
CA SER A 279 -6.74 0.24 10.67
C SER A 279 -5.59 0.43 9.66
N ARG A 280 -4.62 1.27 10.00
CA ARG A 280 -3.41 1.61 9.24
C ARG A 280 -2.13 1.07 9.86
N CYS A 281 -2.23 0.23 10.90
CA CYS A 281 -1.10 -0.28 11.66
C CYS A 281 -0.27 0.82 12.33
N LEU A 282 -0.93 1.87 12.81
CA LEU A 282 -0.32 2.95 13.57
C LEU A 282 -0.74 2.84 15.03
N ASP A 283 0.23 2.70 15.92
CA ASP A 283 0.02 2.79 17.37
C ASP A 283 -0.33 4.25 17.76
N VAL A 284 -1.10 4.44 18.83
CA VAL A 284 -1.56 5.77 19.28
C VAL A 284 -1.04 6.05 20.68
N HIS A 285 -0.12 7.03 20.80
CA HIS A 285 0.52 7.43 22.05
C HIS A 285 0.20 8.89 22.41
N PRO A 286 -0.98 9.21 22.98
CA PRO A 286 -1.34 10.59 23.31
C PRO A 286 -0.40 11.27 24.30
N TYR A 287 -0.24 12.58 24.13
CA TYR A 287 0.51 13.46 25.04
C TYR A 287 -0.38 14.62 25.55
N THR A 288 -0.18 15.19 26.74
CA THR A 288 0.47 14.62 27.94
C THR A 288 -0.63 14.33 28.96
N VAL A 289 -0.79 13.07 29.36
CA VAL A 289 -1.88 12.57 30.21
C VAL A 289 -1.37 12.44 31.65
N ASN A 290 -1.94 13.20 32.58
CA ASN A 290 -1.42 13.29 33.96
C ASN A 290 -2.44 12.87 35.04
N GLU A 291 -3.72 12.81 34.69
CA GLU A 291 -4.81 12.49 35.63
C GLU A 291 -5.27 11.04 35.43
N ALA A 292 -5.41 10.29 36.52
CA ALA A 292 -5.68 8.85 36.48
C ALA A 292 -7.00 8.48 35.80
N ASN A 293 -8.02 9.35 35.91
CA ASN A 293 -9.30 9.16 35.23
C ASN A 293 -9.18 9.33 33.71
N GLU A 294 -8.37 10.28 33.24
CA GLU A 294 -8.08 10.44 31.81
C GLU A 294 -7.30 9.23 31.27
N MET A 295 -6.31 8.74 32.03
CA MET A 295 -5.55 7.53 31.69
C MET A 295 -6.49 6.33 31.51
N ALA A 296 -7.35 6.05 32.49
CA ALA A 296 -8.30 4.95 32.44
C ALA A 296 -9.26 5.04 31.25
N ASN A 297 -9.77 6.26 30.96
CA ASN A 297 -10.65 6.48 29.81
C ASN A 297 -9.92 6.21 28.48
N LEU A 298 -8.71 6.72 28.29
CA LEU A 298 -7.94 6.51 27.06
C LEU A 298 -7.54 5.04 26.87
N ILE A 299 -7.21 4.33 27.95
CA ILE A 299 -6.96 2.89 27.92
C ILE A 299 -8.21 2.15 27.44
N GLU A 300 -9.40 2.51 27.95
CA GLU A 300 -10.66 1.90 27.52
C GLU A 300 -11.00 2.21 26.05
N LEU A 301 -10.58 3.36 25.53
CA LEU A 301 -10.71 3.69 24.11
C LEU A 301 -9.72 2.92 23.22
N GLY A 302 -8.68 2.30 23.80
CA GLY A 302 -7.72 1.44 23.09
C GLY A 302 -6.42 2.12 22.67
N VAL A 303 -5.89 3.08 23.44
CA VAL A 303 -4.55 3.64 23.16
C VAL A 303 -3.43 2.62 23.46
N ASP A 304 -2.34 2.67 22.70
CA ASP A 304 -1.21 1.72 22.81
C ASP A 304 -0.12 2.19 23.79
N GLY A 305 -0.21 3.43 24.26
CA GLY A 305 0.73 4.05 25.18
C GLY A 305 0.33 5.49 25.48
N MET A 306 1.03 6.17 26.38
CA MET A 306 0.83 7.60 26.59
C MET A 306 2.03 8.26 27.27
N PHE A 307 2.18 9.56 27.04
CA PHE A 307 3.17 10.40 27.70
C PHE A 307 2.60 10.95 29.00
N THR A 308 3.33 10.77 30.10
CA THR A 308 2.93 11.30 31.41
C THR A 308 4.11 11.90 32.16
N ASN A 309 3.84 12.96 32.93
CA ASN A 309 4.79 13.54 33.88
C ASN A 309 4.87 12.73 35.18
N PHE A 310 3.91 11.81 35.39
CA PHE A 310 3.73 11.02 36.61
C PHE A 310 3.66 9.51 36.28
N PRO A 311 4.81 8.86 35.98
CA PRO A 311 4.82 7.46 35.53
C PRO A 311 4.19 6.48 36.51
N ASP A 312 4.32 6.73 37.81
CA ASP A 312 3.71 5.98 38.91
C ASP A 312 2.19 5.90 38.80
N ARG A 313 1.54 7.01 38.43
CA ARG A 313 0.07 7.04 38.30
C ARG A 313 -0.43 6.13 37.19
N LEU A 314 0.29 6.09 36.07
CA LEU A 314 -0.07 5.19 34.98
C LEU A 314 0.23 3.73 35.35
N ASP A 315 1.36 3.47 36.00
CA ASP A 315 1.70 2.12 36.52
C ASP A 315 0.61 1.62 37.48
N ASP A 316 0.13 2.46 38.40
CA ASP A 316 -0.98 2.15 39.31
C ASP A 316 -2.29 1.85 38.58
N VAL A 317 -2.63 2.63 37.53
CA VAL A 317 -3.83 2.39 36.71
C VAL A 317 -3.73 1.07 35.94
N LEU A 318 -2.52 0.67 35.53
CA LEU A 318 -2.27 -0.57 34.80
C LEU A 318 -2.13 -1.81 35.71
N ALA A 319 -2.04 -1.66 37.03
CA ALA A 319 -1.56 -2.67 37.98
C ALA A 319 -2.34 -4.01 38.08
N GLU A 320 -3.43 -4.20 37.32
CA GLU A 320 -4.09 -5.50 37.13
C GLU A 320 -3.63 -6.25 35.85
N ASP A 321 -2.99 -5.58 34.88
CA ASP A 321 -2.58 -6.12 33.56
C ASP A 321 -1.17 -5.67 33.09
N ALA A 322 -0.41 -4.91 33.90
CA ALA A 322 0.85 -4.30 33.49
C ALA A 322 1.97 -5.30 33.13
N VAL A 323 2.72 -5.00 32.05
CA VAL A 323 3.95 -5.70 31.68
C VAL A 323 5.15 -4.75 31.77
N PRO A 324 5.87 -4.68 32.91
CA PRO A 324 6.88 -3.64 33.13
C PRO A 324 8.10 -3.68 32.19
N GLY A 325 8.58 -2.50 31.80
CA GLY A 325 9.92 -2.24 31.24
C GLY A 325 10.10 -2.67 29.78
N LYS A 326 11.31 -3.14 29.42
CA LYS A 326 11.62 -3.66 28.06
C LYS A 326 10.66 -4.75 27.54
N ARG A 327 9.90 -5.37 28.44
CA ARG A 327 8.93 -6.38 28.07
C ARG A 327 7.72 -5.72 27.38
N GLY A 328 7.26 -4.55 27.86
CA GLY A 328 6.25 -3.73 27.19
C GLY A 328 6.68 -3.33 25.78
N SER A 329 7.84 -2.70 25.61
CA SER A 329 8.35 -2.28 24.29
C SER A 329 8.54 -3.43 23.30
N ARG A 330 9.05 -4.58 23.77
CA ARG A 330 9.18 -5.78 22.94
C ARG A 330 7.83 -6.36 22.55
N LEU A 331 6.85 -6.33 23.45
CA LEU A 331 5.51 -6.83 23.15
C LEU A 331 4.75 -5.87 22.22
N ALA A 332 4.90 -4.55 22.36
CA ALA A 332 4.38 -3.56 21.41
C ALA A 332 4.97 -3.78 20.00
N ALA A 333 6.30 -3.93 19.90
CA ALA A 333 6.95 -4.26 18.63
C ALA A 333 6.44 -5.58 18.00
N ASN A 334 6.13 -6.57 18.85
CA ASN A 334 5.52 -7.82 18.39
C ASN A 334 4.04 -7.63 17.99
N GLY A 335 3.28 -6.81 18.72
CA GLY A 335 1.89 -6.45 18.44
C GLY A 335 1.75 -5.78 17.08
N TRP A 336 2.59 -4.78 16.80
CA TRP A 336 2.69 -4.13 15.49
C TRP A 336 3.00 -5.11 14.35
N SER A 337 3.83 -6.13 14.63
CA SER A 337 4.12 -7.21 13.67
C SER A 337 2.90 -8.09 13.34
N SER A 338 1.82 -8.04 14.12
CA SER A 338 0.57 -8.80 13.87
C SER A 338 -0.40 -8.10 12.93
N CYS A 339 -0.19 -6.83 12.59
CA CYS A 339 -1.18 -6.02 11.88
C CYS A 339 -1.35 -6.43 10.40
N ILE A 340 -2.60 -6.46 9.91
CA ILE A 340 -2.91 -6.62 8.47
C ILE A 340 -2.54 -5.32 7.75
N SER A 341 -1.43 -5.33 7.02
CA SER A 341 -0.77 -4.09 6.59
C SER A 341 -0.94 -3.70 5.14
N HIS A 342 -1.34 -4.64 4.28
CA HIS A 342 -1.50 -4.39 2.84
C HIS A 342 -2.91 -4.77 2.38
N GLY A 343 -3.87 -4.61 3.28
CA GLY A 343 -5.27 -4.93 3.06
C GLY A 343 -5.57 -6.41 2.87
N ILE A 344 -6.77 -6.65 2.35
CA ILE A 344 -7.32 -7.96 2.05
C ILE A 344 -7.72 -7.99 0.58
N ALA A 345 -7.74 -9.18 -0.02
CA ALA A 345 -8.18 -9.35 -1.39
C ALA A 345 -8.88 -10.70 -1.56
N SER A 346 -9.82 -10.77 -2.50
CA SER A 346 -10.40 -12.03 -2.97
C SER A 346 -9.93 -12.33 -4.38
N GLY A 347 -9.85 -13.61 -4.74
CA GLY A 347 -9.48 -14.03 -6.09
C GLY A 347 -9.66 -15.54 -6.27
N GLU A 348 -9.39 -16.03 -7.48
CA GLU A 348 -9.67 -17.41 -7.86
C GLU A 348 -11.09 -17.85 -7.50
N VAL A 349 -12.05 -16.94 -7.60
CA VAL A 349 -13.46 -17.18 -7.25
C VAL A 349 -14.08 -18.11 -8.29
N ARG A 350 -14.90 -19.04 -7.80
CA ARG A 350 -15.59 -20.08 -8.56
C ARG A 350 -16.95 -20.29 -7.92
N PRO A 351 -17.88 -21.01 -8.58
CA PRO A 351 -19.22 -21.23 -8.05
C PRO A 351 -19.24 -21.69 -6.57
N HIS A 352 -18.30 -22.57 -6.19
CA HIS A 352 -18.26 -23.13 -4.83
C HIS A 352 -16.98 -22.87 -4.03
N ARG A 353 -16.09 -21.97 -4.48
CA ARG A 353 -14.86 -21.66 -3.76
C ARG A 353 -14.34 -20.26 -4.07
N ALA A 354 -13.56 -19.72 -3.15
CA ALA A 354 -12.79 -18.51 -3.33
C ALA A 354 -11.45 -18.63 -2.62
N VAL A 355 -10.50 -17.75 -2.95
CA VAL A 355 -9.30 -17.52 -2.16
C VAL A 355 -9.39 -16.13 -1.56
N VAL A 356 -9.18 -16.05 -0.25
CA VAL A 356 -8.94 -14.79 0.45
C VAL A 356 -7.46 -14.67 0.74
N TRP A 357 -6.91 -13.53 0.39
CA TRP A 357 -5.53 -13.12 0.64
C TRP A 357 -5.51 -12.02 1.70
N ALA A 358 -4.50 -12.06 2.56
CA ALA A 358 -4.16 -10.97 3.47
C ALA A 358 -2.65 -10.98 3.70
N ARG A 359 -2.04 -9.83 3.94
CA ARG A 359 -0.64 -9.75 4.39
C ARG A 359 -0.54 -9.02 5.72
N THR A 360 0.31 -9.55 6.59
CA THR A 360 0.63 -8.97 7.89
C THR A 360 2.04 -8.42 7.93
N ASN A 361 2.37 -7.61 8.94
CA ASN A 361 3.72 -7.09 9.18
C ASN A 361 4.70 -8.12 9.77
N GLY A 362 4.24 -9.35 10.01
CA GLY A 362 4.96 -10.39 10.74
C GLY A 362 4.20 -11.71 10.73
N ARG A 363 4.66 -12.68 11.53
CA ARG A 363 4.03 -14.01 11.56
C ARG A 363 2.70 -13.94 12.30
N ALA A 364 1.64 -14.46 11.68
CA ALA A 364 0.31 -14.51 12.29
C ALA A 364 -0.48 -15.74 11.84
N ASP A 365 -1.29 -16.28 12.75
CA ASP A 365 -2.39 -17.16 12.41
C ASP A 365 -3.53 -16.32 11.86
N VAL A 366 -4.08 -16.72 10.72
CA VAL A 366 -5.11 -15.96 10.00
C VAL A 366 -6.41 -16.74 9.99
N ARG A 367 -7.48 -16.11 10.46
CA ARG A 367 -8.85 -16.64 10.40
C ARG A 367 -9.69 -15.77 9.48
N VAL A 368 -10.42 -16.38 8.56
CA VAL A 368 -11.38 -15.71 7.69
C VAL A 368 -12.77 -16.14 8.09
N ALA A 369 -13.60 -15.19 8.53
CA ALA A 369 -15.03 -15.36 8.69
C ALA A 369 -15.72 -14.94 7.39
N TYR A 370 -16.71 -15.68 6.92
CA TYR A 370 -17.45 -15.34 5.70
C TYR A 370 -18.92 -15.78 5.78
N ASP A 371 -19.79 -14.98 5.20
CA ASP A 371 -21.25 -15.13 5.25
C ASP A 371 -21.88 -14.42 4.04
N SER A 372 -23.06 -14.85 3.58
CA SER A 372 -23.84 -14.11 2.58
C SER A 372 -24.62 -12.94 3.19
N ASP A 373 -24.77 -12.92 4.52
CA ASP A 373 -25.25 -11.78 5.29
C ASP A 373 -24.09 -10.87 5.75
N VAL A 374 -24.17 -9.56 5.45
CA VAL A 374 -23.18 -8.55 5.85
C VAL A 374 -23.04 -8.43 7.37
N HIS A 375 -24.07 -8.79 8.13
CA HIS A 375 -24.05 -8.78 9.59
C HIS A 375 -23.40 -10.04 10.19
N PHE A 376 -23.04 -11.04 9.36
CA PHE A 376 -22.45 -12.31 9.79
C PHE A 376 -23.35 -13.03 10.81
N SER A 377 -24.65 -13.20 10.50
CA SER A 377 -25.62 -13.88 11.37
C SER A 377 -25.35 -15.39 11.51
N SER A 378 -24.67 -16.02 10.54
CA SER A 378 -24.33 -17.45 10.57
C SER A 378 -23.00 -17.72 9.85
N PRO A 379 -21.89 -17.16 10.38
CA PRO A 379 -20.64 -17.11 9.65
C PRO A 379 -19.98 -18.48 9.57
N GLN A 380 -19.42 -18.78 8.41
CA GLN A 380 -18.46 -19.86 8.22
C GLN A 380 -17.04 -19.36 8.48
N PHE A 381 -16.12 -20.28 8.81
CA PHE A 381 -14.74 -19.95 9.14
C PHE A 381 -13.75 -20.82 8.39
N SER A 382 -12.66 -20.20 7.94
CA SER A 382 -11.48 -20.88 7.39
C SER A 382 -10.22 -20.30 8.01
N ARG A 383 -9.12 -21.08 8.00
CA ARG A 383 -7.85 -20.69 8.63
C ARG A 383 -6.67 -20.79 7.67
N GLY A 384 -5.65 -20.00 7.91
CA GLY A 384 -4.35 -20.05 7.26
C GLY A 384 -3.27 -19.43 8.14
N GLU A 385 -2.08 -19.26 7.57
CA GLU A 385 -0.93 -18.69 8.28
C GLU A 385 -0.17 -17.73 7.36
N ALA A 386 0.14 -16.55 7.90
CA ALA A 386 1.07 -15.59 7.35
C ALA A 386 2.48 -15.88 7.90
N GLY A 387 3.42 -16.17 7.02
CA GLY A 387 4.78 -16.56 7.41
C GLY A 387 5.87 -15.97 6.52
N LYS A 388 7.10 -15.87 7.05
CA LYS A 388 8.25 -15.23 6.40
C LYS A 388 8.57 -15.80 5.02
N SER A 389 8.39 -17.10 4.83
CA SER A 389 8.63 -17.79 3.55
C SER A 389 7.69 -17.32 2.43
N LYS A 390 6.54 -16.72 2.77
CA LYS A 390 5.55 -16.15 1.84
C LYS A 390 5.50 -14.62 1.92
N GLY A 391 6.52 -13.98 2.48
CA GLY A 391 6.55 -12.52 2.65
C GLY A 391 5.49 -12.02 3.65
N PHE A 392 5.08 -12.89 4.58
CA PHE A 392 3.98 -12.67 5.53
C PHE A 392 2.59 -12.54 4.89
N ALA A 393 2.42 -13.07 3.68
CA ALA A 393 1.10 -13.27 3.09
C ALA A 393 0.46 -14.60 3.54
N ALA A 394 -0.83 -14.55 3.84
CA ALA A 394 -1.71 -15.69 4.01
C ALA A 394 -2.66 -15.80 2.81
N LYS A 395 -2.90 -17.04 2.39
CA LYS A 395 -3.90 -17.38 1.36
C LYS A 395 -4.79 -18.48 1.90
N VAL A 396 -6.06 -18.15 2.12
CA VAL A 396 -7.06 -19.00 2.75
C VAL A 396 -8.08 -19.40 1.70
N THR A 397 -8.26 -20.70 1.47
CA THR A 397 -9.28 -21.19 0.53
C THR A 397 -10.61 -21.33 1.26
N LEU A 398 -11.63 -20.65 0.77
CA LEU A 398 -13.02 -20.79 1.18
C LEU A 398 -13.68 -21.88 0.33
N GLY A 399 -14.58 -22.66 0.91
CA GLY A 399 -15.32 -23.71 0.21
C GLY A 399 -16.76 -23.79 0.71
N LYS A 400 -17.56 -24.63 0.04
CA LYS A 400 -19.01 -24.76 0.30
C LYS A 400 -19.76 -23.43 0.11
N LEU A 401 -19.36 -22.70 -0.94
CA LEU A 401 -20.06 -21.49 -1.35
C LEU A 401 -21.21 -21.85 -2.30
N ASP A 402 -22.26 -21.05 -2.26
CA ASP A 402 -23.36 -21.12 -3.19
C ASP A 402 -23.01 -20.32 -4.46
N PRO A 403 -23.33 -20.83 -5.67
CA PRO A 403 -23.15 -20.11 -6.92
C PRO A 403 -23.97 -18.82 -6.99
N GLY A 404 -23.54 -17.86 -7.81
CA GLY A 404 -24.29 -16.62 -8.08
C GLY A 404 -24.55 -15.75 -6.84
N THR A 405 -23.79 -15.94 -5.76
CA THR A 405 -24.08 -15.40 -4.43
C THR A 405 -23.03 -14.38 -4.02
N VAL A 406 -23.47 -13.28 -3.42
CA VAL A 406 -22.58 -12.29 -2.80
C VAL A 406 -22.19 -12.79 -1.41
N TYR A 407 -20.89 -12.79 -1.13
CA TYR A 407 -20.34 -13.10 0.18
C TYR A 407 -19.59 -11.90 0.74
N TYR A 408 -19.73 -11.69 2.04
CA TYR A 408 -18.95 -10.78 2.86
C TYR A 408 -17.92 -11.57 3.65
N TYR A 409 -16.75 -11.00 3.87
CA TYR A 409 -15.69 -11.65 4.63
C TYR A 409 -14.92 -10.68 5.54
N LYS A 410 -14.46 -11.19 6.68
CA LYS A 410 -13.59 -10.49 7.63
C LYS A 410 -12.36 -11.35 7.89
N VAL A 411 -11.20 -10.72 7.96
CA VAL A 411 -9.94 -11.39 8.28
C VAL A 411 -9.50 -10.95 9.68
N THR A 412 -9.13 -11.93 10.50
CA THR A 412 -8.49 -11.72 11.79
C THR A 412 -7.09 -12.32 11.72
N ALA A 413 -6.07 -11.54 12.07
CA ALA A 413 -4.69 -11.99 12.19
C ALA A 413 -4.28 -11.97 13.67
N THR A 414 -3.82 -13.09 14.21
CA THR A 414 -3.40 -13.22 15.62
C THR A 414 -1.95 -13.69 15.69
N SER A 415 -1.09 -12.96 16.41
CA SER A 415 0.29 -13.42 16.68
C SER A 415 0.33 -14.45 17.82
N GLY A 416 1.46 -15.17 17.98
CA GLY A 416 1.62 -16.26 18.96
C GLY A 416 1.55 -15.85 20.44
N HIS A 417 1.12 -14.62 20.75
CA HIS A 417 1.06 -14.03 22.10
C HIS A 417 -0.36 -13.79 22.62
N GLY A 418 -1.41 -14.26 21.94
CA GLY A 418 -2.81 -14.17 22.43
C GLY A 418 -3.56 -12.93 21.94
N ALA A 419 -4.55 -12.46 22.72
CA ALA A 419 -5.47 -11.37 22.33
C ALA A 419 -4.73 -10.06 21.98
N ALA A 420 -3.69 -9.71 22.75
CA ALA A 420 -2.81 -8.55 22.58
C ALA A 420 -2.16 -8.37 21.19
N GLY A 421 -2.21 -9.40 20.33
CA GLY A 421 -1.63 -9.39 19.00
C GLY A 421 -2.66 -9.67 17.91
N THR A 422 -3.91 -9.23 18.09
CA THR A 422 -5.01 -9.49 17.16
C THR A 422 -5.36 -8.26 16.35
N SER A 423 -5.29 -8.36 15.02
CA SER A 423 -5.68 -7.33 14.06
C SER A 423 -6.89 -7.79 13.24
N HIS A 424 -7.82 -6.87 12.99
CA HIS A 424 -9.04 -7.12 12.22
C HIS A 424 -9.05 -6.31 10.93
N SER A 425 -9.44 -6.94 9.82
CA SER A 425 -9.68 -6.22 8.57
C SER A 425 -11.04 -5.53 8.58
N PRO A 426 -11.21 -4.47 7.77
CA PRO A 426 -12.54 -4.07 7.31
C PRO A 426 -13.27 -5.22 6.61
N VAL A 427 -14.59 -5.08 6.42
CA VAL A 427 -15.40 -6.06 5.68
C VAL A 427 -15.05 -6.01 4.20
N GLY A 428 -14.67 -7.16 3.64
CA GLY A 428 -14.54 -7.39 2.22
C GLY A 428 -15.79 -8.01 1.60
N ARG A 429 -15.89 -7.96 0.28
CA ARG A 429 -16.98 -8.56 -0.51
C ARG A 429 -16.43 -9.26 -1.74
N PHE A 430 -17.09 -10.34 -2.17
CA PHE A 430 -16.94 -10.93 -3.50
C PHE A 430 -18.26 -11.56 -3.96
N LYS A 431 -18.37 -11.87 -5.25
CA LYS A 431 -19.52 -12.61 -5.82
C LYS A 431 -19.04 -13.89 -6.48
N THR A 432 -19.66 -15.01 -6.13
CA THR A 432 -19.43 -16.27 -6.83
C THR A 432 -20.08 -16.22 -8.21
N PRO A 433 -19.42 -16.75 -9.25
CA PRO A 433 -20.09 -16.95 -10.53
C PRO A 433 -21.30 -17.88 -10.39
N PRO A 434 -22.34 -17.72 -11.23
CA PRO A 434 -23.41 -18.71 -11.35
C PRO A 434 -22.90 -20.09 -11.79
N GLU A 435 -23.77 -21.10 -11.75
CA GLU A 435 -23.41 -22.40 -12.31
C GLU A 435 -23.12 -22.29 -13.81
N PRO A 436 -22.18 -23.07 -14.37
CA PRO A 436 -21.83 -22.98 -15.79
C PRO A 436 -22.98 -23.20 -16.78
N SER A 437 -24.10 -23.78 -16.33
CA SER A 437 -25.32 -23.96 -17.13
C SER A 437 -26.21 -22.73 -17.20
N ASP A 438 -25.99 -21.73 -16.34
CA ASP A 438 -26.94 -20.65 -16.10
C ASP A 438 -26.44 -19.36 -16.76
N GLY A 439 -27.26 -18.77 -17.63
CA GLY A 439 -26.99 -17.44 -18.18
C GLY A 439 -27.20 -16.35 -17.11
N ALA A 440 -26.30 -15.37 -17.06
CA ALA A 440 -26.41 -14.26 -16.13
C ALA A 440 -25.59 -13.05 -16.60
N PRO A 441 -26.07 -11.83 -16.31
CA PRO A 441 -25.28 -10.64 -16.54
C PRO A 441 -23.94 -10.68 -15.79
N VAL A 442 -22.91 -10.16 -16.44
CA VAL A 442 -21.58 -10.02 -15.85
C VAL A 442 -20.94 -8.71 -16.29
N SER A 443 -20.29 -8.04 -15.35
CA SER A 443 -19.55 -6.80 -15.56
C SER A 443 -18.14 -6.99 -15.01
N PHE A 444 -17.10 -6.75 -15.79
CA PHE A 444 -15.73 -6.83 -15.30
C PHE A 444 -14.84 -5.76 -15.93
N VAL A 445 -13.79 -5.40 -15.20
CA VAL A 445 -12.77 -4.47 -15.67
C VAL A 445 -11.45 -5.20 -15.92
N TRP A 446 -10.63 -4.68 -16.83
CA TRP A 446 -9.26 -5.15 -17.04
C TRP A 446 -8.29 -3.99 -17.23
N GLY A 447 -7.01 -4.23 -16.95
CA GLY A 447 -5.95 -3.23 -17.01
C GLY A 447 -4.64 -3.75 -16.40
N GLY A 448 -3.57 -3.01 -16.59
CA GLY A 448 -2.19 -3.33 -16.21
C GLY A 448 -1.34 -2.06 -16.12
N ASP A 449 -0.02 -2.20 -16.06
CA ASP A 449 0.94 -1.09 -16.16
C ASP A 449 0.81 -0.09 -14.97
N VAL A 450 1.14 -0.56 -13.77
CA VAL A 450 1.00 0.18 -12.50
C VAL A 450 2.36 0.51 -11.88
N GLY A 451 2.67 1.79 -11.75
CA GLY A 451 3.86 2.27 -11.05
C GLY A 451 5.13 2.23 -11.89
N GLY A 452 5.00 2.42 -13.21
CA GLY A 452 6.09 2.29 -14.19
C GLY A 452 6.67 3.61 -14.67
N GLN A 453 7.92 3.56 -15.17
CA GLN A 453 8.61 4.66 -15.84
C GLN A 453 8.56 6.00 -15.07
N GLY A 454 8.67 5.91 -13.75
CA GLY A 454 8.66 7.07 -12.85
C GLY A 454 7.27 7.54 -12.42
N TYR A 455 6.18 7.08 -13.02
CA TYR A 455 4.81 7.33 -12.57
C TYR A 455 4.45 6.38 -11.43
N CYS A 456 5.15 6.49 -10.29
CA CYS A 456 4.85 5.71 -9.09
C CYS A 456 3.64 6.30 -8.33
N ARG A 457 3.28 5.75 -7.16
CA ARG A 457 2.21 6.31 -6.31
C ARG A 457 2.41 7.81 -6.11
N ARG A 458 1.40 8.61 -6.47
CA ARG A 458 1.47 10.07 -6.39
C ARG A 458 1.35 10.55 -4.95
N VAL A 459 2.12 11.58 -4.56
CA VAL A 459 1.97 12.22 -3.24
C VAL A 459 0.55 12.78 -3.09
N GLY A 460 -0.10 12.48 -1.96
CA GLY A 460 -1.46 12.95 -1.64
C GLY A 460 -2.61 12.16 -2.29
N GLU A 461 -2.36 11.50 -3.43
CA GLU A 461 -3.42 10.81 -4.20
C GLU A 461 -3.23 9.29 -4.30
N GLY A 462 -2.00 8.80 -4.42
CA GLY A 462 -1.75 7.37 -4.63
C GLY A 462 -2.04 6.93 -6.07
N TYR A 463 -3.00 6.00 -6.24
CA TYR A 463 -3.49 5.50 -7.52
C TYR A 463 -5.01 5.70 -7.66
N PRO A 464 -5.48 6.92 -7.96
CA PRO A 464 -6.91 7.25 -7.92
C PRO A 464 -7.75 6.46 -8.93
N ILE A 465 -7.16 5.97 -10.02
CA ILE A 465 -7.84 5.12 -11.02
C ILE A 465 -8.54 3.90 -10.41
N PHE A 466 -8.02 3.32 -9.32
CA PHE A 466 -8.67 2.17 -8.67
C PHE A 466 -9.97 2.54 -7.95
N SER A 467 -10.10 3.79 -7.48
CA SER A 467 -11.38 4.30 -6.96
C SER A 467 -12.41 4.44 -8.09
N THR A 468 -11.97 4.92 -9.25
CA THR A 468 -12.81 5.00 -10.46
C THR A 468 -13.29 3.62 -10.90
N MET A 469 -12.38 2.63 -10.99
CA MET A 469 -12.73 1.23 -11.27
C MET A 469 -13.70 0.65 -10.22
N GLN A 470 -13.51 0.98 -8.94
CA GLN A 470 -14.40 0.54 -7.87
C GLN A 470 -15.82 1.10 -8.03
N SER A 471 -15.98 2.34 -8.49
CA SER A 471 -17.28 3.02 -8.63
C SER A 471 -18.22 2.31 -9.60
N LEU A 472 -17.68 1.57 -10.58
CA LEU A 472 -18.43 0.78 -11.55
C LEU A 472 -19.02 -0.51 -10.95
N ASN A 473 -18.63 -0.87 -9.71
CA ASN A 473 -19.03 -2.10 -9.02
C ASN A 473 -18.91 -3.37 -9.90
N PRO A 474 -17.73 -3.63 -10.51
CA PRO A 474 -17.53 -4.81 -11.34
C PRO A 474 -17.62 -6.10 -10.51
N ASP A 475 -18.06 -7.18 -11.14
CA ASP A 475 -18.07 -8.52 -10.56
C ASP A 475 -16.64 -9.03 -10.29
N PHE A 476 -15.69 -8.70 -11.17
CA PHE A 476 -14.27 -8.99 -10.99
C PHE A 476 -13.34 -8.07 -11.81
N PHE A 477 -12.05 -8.18 -11.53
CA PHE A 477 -10.95 -7.50 -12.21
C PHE A 477 -9.97 -8.52 -12.79
N VAL A 478 -9.62 -8.34 -14.06
CA VAL A 478 -8.50 -9.04 -14.70
C VAL A 478 -7.28 -8.11 -14.67
N ALA A 479 -6.35 -8.40 -13.76
CA ALA A 479 -5.06 -7.72 -13.70
C ALA A 479 -4.16 -8.34 -14.78
N ASN A 480 -4.01 -7.65 -15.90
CA ASN A 480 -3.53 -8.22 -17.16
C ASN A 480 -2.00 -8.20 -17.30
N GLY A 481 -1.25 -7.76 -16.30
CA GLY A 481 0.21 -7.68 -16.36
C GLY A 481 0.70 -6.41 -15.68
N ASP A 482 2.01 -6.32 -15.47
CA ASP A 482 2.71 -5.12 -14.99
C ASP A 482 2.08 -4.46 -13.77
N MET A 483 1.62 -5.30 -12.84
CA MET A 483 1.07 -4.82 -11.57
C MET A 483 2.16 -4.31 -10.63
N ILE A 484 3.43 -4.45 -11.02
CA ILE A 484 4.63 -3.79 -10.51
C ILE A 484 5.63 -3.57 -11.66
N TYR A 485 6.55 -2.63 -11.49
CA TYR A 485 7.76 -2.50 -12.31
C TYR A 485 9.00 -2.82 -11.50
N ALA A 486 9.41 -4.10 -11.49
CA ALA A 486 10.54 -4.55 -10.68
C ALA A 486 11.90 -3.99 -11.12
N ASP A 487 11.97 -3.52 -12.36
CA ASP A 487 13.12 -2.94 -13.04
C ASP A 487 13.05 -1.41 -13.17
N GLY A 488 12.00 -0.80 -12.61
CA GLY A 488 11.98 0.62 -12.25
C GLY A 488 12.40 0.85 -10.80
N ASP A 489 12.80 2.07 -10.48
CA ASP A 489 12.79 2.57 -9.10
C ASP A 489 11.69 3.63 -8.95
N CYS A 490 11.47 4.11 -7.73
CA CYS A 490 10.50 5.15 -7.43
C CYS A 490 11.16 6.33 -6.70
N PRO A 491 11.89 7.19 -7.42
CA PRO A 491 12.47 8.41 -6.85
C PRO A 491 11.38 9.41 -6.48
N ALA A 492 11.69 10.39 -5.62
CA ALA A 492 10.73 11.40 -5.16
C ALA A 492 10.20 12.29 -6.28
N GLU A 493 11.08 12.70 -7.20
CA GLU A 493 10.71 13.44 -8.40
C GLU A 493 10.23 12.45 -9.46
N GLY A 494 9.02 12.68 -9.98
CA GLY A 494 8.49 11.92 -11.09
C GLY A 494 9.10 12.31 -12.44
N PRO A 495 8.59 11.74 -13.54
CA PRO A 495 9.17 11.88 -14.87
C PRO A 495 9.05 13.30 -15.45
N ASP A 496 8.11 14.11 -14.93
CA ASP A 496 7.89 15.49 -15.37
C ASP A 496 8.93 16.49 -14.78
N GLY A 497 9.80 16.03 -13.88
CA GLY A 497 10.81 16.85 -13.20
C GLY A 497 10.24 17.74 -12.08
N ALA A 498 11.10 18.62 -11.57
CA ALA A 498 10.78 19.46 -10.42
C ALA A 498 9.53 20.34 -10.65
N GLY A 499 8.53 20.21 -9.78
CA GLY A 499 7.25 20.93 -9.84
C GLY A 499 6.16 20.25 -10.68
N GLY A 500 6.43 19.07 -11.24
CA GLY A 500 5.46 18.21 -11.94
C GLY A 500 4.93 17.08 -11.06
N TRP A 501 4.91 15.85 -11.58
CA TRP A 501 4.56 14.64 -10.82
C TRP A 501 5.51 14.41 -9.64
N GLU A 502 4.97 14.25 -8.44
CA GLU A 502 5.72 13.89 -7.23
C GLU A 502 5.30 12.50 -6.76
N ASN A 503 6.29 11.62 -6.59
CA ASN A 503 6.08 10.26 -6.10
C ASN A 503 6.22 10.19 -4.58
N ILE A 504 5.46 9.28 -3.97
CA ILE A 504 5.84 8.69 -2.69
C ILE A 504 7.12 7.86 -2.96
N PRO A 505 8.28 8.18 -2.38
CA PRO A 505 9.50 7.46 -2.74
C PRO A 505 9.44 5.98 -2.34
N GLY A 506 9.90 5.10 -3.22
CA GLY A 506 10.11 3.69 -2.92
C GLY A 506 11.47 3.47 -2.26
N ASP A 507 11.52 2.69 -1.18
CA ASP A 507 12.78 2.27 -0.54
C ASP A 507 13.27 0.92 -1.10
N PHE A 508 13.49 0.89 -2.41
CA PHE A 508 13.99 -0.30 -3.12
C PHE A 508 14.72 0.12 -4.39
N PRO A 509 15.80 -0.60 -4.77
CA PRO A 509 16.44 -0.39 -6.06
C PRO A 509 15.66 -1.07 -7.17
N SER A 510 15.83 -0.60 -8.39
CA SER A 510 15.50 -1.38 -9.59
C SER A 510 16.25 -2.72 -9.58
N ILE A 511 15.61 -3.82 -10.01
CA ILE A 511 16.25 -5.14 -10.09
C ILE A 511 17.41 -5.16 -11.08
N ILE A 512 17.41 -4.27 -12.08
CA ILE A 512 18.48 -4.19 -13.08
C ILE A 512 19.66 -3.34 -12.62
N ASP A 513 19.54 -2.62 -11.50
CA ASP A 513 20.63 -1.84 -10.90
C ASP A 513 21.90 -2.70 -10.82
N PRO A 514 23.06 -2.23 -11.32
CA PRO A 514 24.32 -2.96 -11.31
C PRO A 514 24.80 -3.39 -9.91
N THR A 515 24.33 -2.73 -8.85
CA THR A 515 24.66 -3.02 -7.45
C THR A 515 23.86 -4.19 -6.87
N VAL A 516 22.76 -4.60 -7.52
CA VAL A 516 21.94 -5.74 -7.08
C VAL A 516 22.63 -7.05 -7.51
N ASP A 517 23.11 -7.83 -6.54
CA ASP A 517 23.69 -9.14 -6.81
C ASP A 517 22.61 -10.19 -7.14
N TRP A 518 22.44 -10.47 -8.43
CA TRP A 518 21.50 -11.48 -8.92
C TRP A 518 21.82 -12.91 -8.46
N THR A 519 23.05 -13.17 -8.00
CA THR A 519 23.43 -14.49 -7.47
C THR A 519 22.94 -14.69 -6.03
N ASP A 520 22.71 -13.60 -5.28
CA ASP A 520 22.09 -13.63 -3.96
C ASP A 520 20.56 -13.63 -4.04
N ARG A 521 19.98 -14.82 -3.90
CA ARG A 521 18.51 -15.00 -3.88
C ARG A 521 17.80 -14.27 -2.74
N ALA A 522 18.47 -13.97 -1.64
CA ALA A 522 17.84 -13.23 -0.54
C ALA A 522 17.68 -11.76 -0.91
N VAL A 523 18.71 -11.16 -1.54
CA VAL A 523 18.67 -9.79 -2.05
C VAL A 523 17.59 -9.68 -3.13
N VAL A 524 17.67 -10.50 -4.18
CA VAL A 524 16.69 -10.51 -5.29
C VAL A 524 15.26 -10.67 -4.77
N ARG A 525 15.05 -11.55 -3.80
CA ARG A 525 13.73 -11.79 -3.21
C ARG A 525 13.16 -10.55 -2.52
N GLU A 526 13.96 -9.84 -1.74
CA GLU A 526 13.43 -8.65 -1.05
C GLU A 526 13.17 -7.52 -2.04
N VAL A 527 14.01 -7.33 -3.07
CA VAL A 527 13.73 -6.35 -4.15
C VAL A 527 12.33 -6.58 -4.74
N TYR A 528 12.00 -7.78 -5.21
CA TYR A 528 10.65 -8.05 -5.73
C TYR A 528 9.55 -7.84 -4.69
N ARG A 529 9.78 -8.25 -3.45
CA ARG A 529 8.78 -8.08 -2.38
C ARG A 529 8.53 -6.62 -2.05
N ASP A 530 9.53 -5.77 -2.12
CA ASP A 530 9.42 -4.36 -1.81
C ASP A 530 8.63 -3.61 -2.89
N HIS A 531 8.84 -3.93 -4.18
CA HIS A 531 7.98 -3.44 -5.26
C HIS A 531 6.51 -3.84 -5.07
N TRP A 532 6.25 -5.12 -4.77
CA TRP A 532 4.87 -5.58 -4.50
C TRP A 532 4.27 -4.92 -3.24
N ARG A 533 5.05 -4.74 -2.17
CA ARG A 533 4.60 -4.04 -0.96
C ARG A 533 4.25 -2.59 -1.30
N TYR A 534 5.06 -1.92 -2.09
CA TYR A 534 4.87 -0.53 -2.47
C TYR A 534 3.55 -0.32 -3.19
N ASN A 535 3.26 -1.07 -4.27
CA ASN A 535 1.99 -0.95 -4.98
C ASN A 535 0.82 -1.41 -4.11
N ARG A 536 0.95 -2.53 -3.36
CA ARG A 536 -0.11 -3.00 -2.44
C ARG A 536 -0.33 -2.08 -1.24
N ALA A 537 0.60 -1.17 -0.94
CA ALA A 537 0.44 -0.17 0.09
C ALA A 537 -0.48 0.96 -0.36
N ASP A 538 -0.92 1.03 -1.61
CA ASP A 538 -1.84 2.07 -2.05
C ASP A 538 -3.26 1.93 -1.45
N PRO A 539 -3.84 2.98 -0.83
CA PRO A 539 -5.17 2.93 -0.22
C PRO A 539 -6.30 2.63 -1.21
N ASP A 540 -6.29 3.23 -2.40
CA ASP A 540 -7.32 3.02 -3.42
C ASP A 540 -7.25 1.61 -3.98
N PHE A 541 -6.04 1.11 -4.22
CA PHE A 541 -5.85 -0.27 -4.64
C PHE A 541 -6.32 -1.28 -3.57
N GLN A 542 -6.06 -1.00 -2.29
CA GLN A 542 -6.58 -1.84 -1.20
C GLN A 542 -8.10 -1.78 -1.09
N ARG A 543 -8.71 -0.58 -1.22
CA ARG A 543 -10.17 -0.41 -1.21
C ARG A 543 -10.84 -1.16 -2.35
N PHE A 544 -10.29 -1.07 -3.56
CA PHE A 544 -10.77 -1.78 -4.74
C PHE A 544 -10.72 -3.30 -4.56
N LEU A 545 -9.55 -3.85 -4.18
CA LEU A 545 -9.37 -5.30 -4.01
C LEU A 545 -10.16 -5.90 -2.83
N ARG A 546 -10.55 -5.07 -1.87
CA ARG A 546 -11.44 -5.47 -0.77
C ARG A 546 -12.84 -5.80 -1.28
N SER A 547 -13.34 -5.13 -2.32
CA SER A 547 -14.71 -5.30 -2.85
C SER A 547 -14.80 -6.00 -4.20
N THR A 548 -13.69 -6.10 -4.93
CA THR A 548 -13.62 -6.65 -6.28
C THR A 548 -12.63 -7.81 -6.32
N SER A 549 -13.06 -8.97 -6.83
CA SER A 549 -12.18 -10.13 -6.96
C SER A 549 -11.15 -9.94 -8.06
N MET A 550 -9.89 -10.24 -7.78
CA MET A 550 -8.79 -10.12 -8.72
C MET A 550 -8.39 -11.47 -9.31
N TYR A 551 -8.25 -11.49 -10.64
CA TYR A 551 -7.64 -12.58 -11.39
C TYR A 551 -6.32 -12.10 -11.98
N ALA A 552 -5.23 -12.32 -11.25
CA ALA A 552 -3.90 -11.84 -11.63
C ALA A 552 -3.26 -12.66 -12.76
N GLN A 553 -2.81 -11.98 -13.80
CA GLN A 553 -1.83 -12.42 -14.79
C GLN A 553 -0.52 -11.69 -14.49
N TRP A 554 0.60 -12.18 -15.01
CA TRP A 554 1.83 -11.39 -15.06
C TRP A 554 2.09 -11.00 -16.51
N ASP A 555 2.87 -9.96 -16.70
CA ASP A 555 3.61 -9.77 -17.93
C ASP A 555 5.12 -9.71 -17.61
N ASP A 556 5.90 -8.85 -18.25
CA ASP A 556 7.35 -8.84 -18.11
C ASP A 556 7.83 -8.15 -16.84
N HIS A 557 7.26 -7.00 -16.48
CA HIS A 557 7.76 -6.12 -15.44
C HIS A 557 7.56 -6.65 -14.01
N GLU A 558 6.78 -7.72 -13.82
CA GLU A 558 6.85 -8.54 -12.59
C GLU A 558 8.21 -9.23 -12.37
N VAL A 559 9.04 -9.33 -13.40
CA VAL A 559 10.39 -9.89 -13.34
C VAL A 559 11.42 -8.89 -13.84
N VAL A 560 11.35 -8.51 -15.12
CA VAL A 560 12.22 -7.55 -15.82
C VAL A 560 11.71 -7.41 -17.27
N ASN A 561 11.78 -6.22 -17.86
CA ASN A 561 11.35 -5.90 -19.24
C ASN A 561 11.70 -6.99 -20.27
N ASP A 562 10.79 -7.32 -21.17
CA ASP A 562 10.86 -8.28 -22.28
C ASP A 562 11.27 -9.72 -21.89
N PHE A 563 11.25 -10.13 -20.61
CA PHE A 563 11.87 -11.41 -20.24
C PHE A 563 11.13 -12.67 -20.77
N GLY A 564 11.88 -13.77 -20.88
CA GLY A 564 11.31 -15.11 -21.00
C GLY A 564 11.87 -16.08 -19.96
N ALA A 565 10.98 -16.76 -19.22
CA ALA A 565 11.36 -17.48 -18.01
C ALA A 565 12.32 -18.67 -18.22
N ARG A 566 12.40 -19.20 -19.45
CA ARG A 566 13.25 -20.35 -19.81
C ARG A 566 14.60 -19.95 -20.39
N TRP A 567 14.87 -18.67 -20.55
CA TRP A 567 16.11 -18.21 -21.15
C TRP A 567 17.30 -18.42 -20.20
N ASN A 568 18.50 -18.47 -20.77
CA ASN A 568 19.74 -18.65 -20.00
C ASN A 568 20.29 -17.33 -19.43
N TYR A 569 19.95 -16.22 -20.09
CA TYR A 569 20.28 -14.85 -19.75
C TYR A 569 19.15 -13.96 -20.27
N TRP A 570 19.07 -12.74 -19.78
CA TRP A 570 18.03 -11.77 -20.15
C TRP A 570 18.19 -11.33 -21.62
N ASN A 571 19.13 -10.44 -21.90
CA ASN A 571 19.41 -9.91 -23.24
C ASN A 571 20.93 -9.89 -23.54
N ALA A 572 21.30 -9.41 -24.73
CA ALA A 572 22.69 -9.43 -25.19
C ALA A 572 23.64 -8.68 -24.24
N ASP A 573 23.19 -7.56 -23.66
CA ASP A 573 23.98 -6.72 -22.76
C ASP A 573 24.29 -7.40 -21.43
N ASN A 574 23.39 -8.27 -20.97
CA ASN A 574 23.51 -8.95 -19.68
C ASN A 574 23.99 -10.40 -19.79
N LYS A 575 24.46 -10.83 -20.97
CA LYS A 575 24.89 -12.23 -21.21
C LYS A 575 26.02 -12.68 -20.27
N GLY A 576 26.87 -11.76 -19.81
CA GLY A 576 27.93 -12.02 -18.84
C GLY A 576 27.50 -12.00 -17.36
N ARG A 577 26.28 -11.52 -17.05
CA ARG A 577 25.79 -11.36 -15.67
C ARG A 577 25.13 -12.65 -15.20
N ALA A 578 25.73 -13.28 -14.18
CA ALA A 578 25.16 -14.49 -13.57
C ALA A 578 23.90 -14.16 -12.76
N GLY A 579 23.04 -15.17 -12.53
CA GLY A 579 21.90 -15.04 -11.62
C GLY A 579 20.52 -14.79 -12.26
N TYR A 580 20.42 -14.70 -13.59
CA TYR A 580 19.13 -14.51 -14.28
C TYR A 580 18.01 -15.48 -13.85
N LYS A 581 18.35 -16.77 -13.64
CA LYS A 581 17.37 -17.76 -13.15
C LYS A 581 16.80 -17.42 -11.77
N ASN A 582 17.57 -16.74 -10.91
CA ASN A 582 17.09 -16.30 -9.60
C ASN A 582 16.04 -15.19 -9.73
N LEU A 583 16.22 -14.27 -10.69
CA LEU A 583 15.24 -13.22 -11.00
C LEU A 583 13.87 -13.85 -11.30
N VAL A 584 13.84 -14.73 -12.30
CA VAL A 584 12.63 -15.43 -12.73
C VAL A 584 11.99 -16.26 -11.60
N GLN A 585 12.81 -16.93 -10.78
CA GLN A 585 12.29 -17.75 -9.67
C GLN A 585 11.67 -16.91 -8.56
N GLU A 586 12.34 -15.84 -8.14
CA GLU A 586 11.88 -15.00 -7.04
C GLU A 586 10.77 -14.04 -7.48
N GLY A 587 10.81 -13.49 -8.70
CA GLY A 587 9.73 -12.68 -9.28
C GLY A 587 8.43 -13.50 -9.42
N ARG A 588 8.49 -14.71 -10.00
CA ARG A 588 7.33 -15.64 -10.01
C ARG A 588 6.86 -15.96 -8.60
N LYS A 589 7.79 -16.15 -7.66
CA LYS A 589 7.41 -16.43 -6.28
C LYS A 589 6.68 -15.25 -5.65
N ALA A 590 7.14 -14.03 -5.89
CA ALA A 590 6.51 -12.80 -5.42
C ALA A 590 5.10 -12.62 -6.01
N LEU A 591 4.92 -12.81 -7.32
CA LEU A 591 3.60 -12.83 -7.97
C LEU A 591 2.61 -13.73 -7.22
N PHE A 592 2.99 -14.99 -6.98
CA PHE A 592 2.13 -15.92 -6.24
C PHE A 592 1.93 -15.52 -4.78
N ASP A 593 2.93 -14.94 -4.12
CA ASP A 593 2.85 -14.60 -2.69
C ASP A 593 1.95 -13.36 -2.48
N PHE A 594 1.96 -12.39 -3.38
CA PHE A 594 1.25 -11.10 -3.24
C PHE A 594 -0.12 -11.02 -3.91
N ASN A 595 -0.52 -12.05 -4.65
CA ASN A 595 -1.83 -12.14 -5.27
C ASN A 595 -2.66 -13.30 -4.68
N PRO A 596 -4.00 -13.24 -4.73
CA PRO A 596 -4.90 -14.33 -4.31
C PRO A 596 -4.89 -15.56 -5.25
N LEU A 597 -3.69 -15.95 -5.73
CA LEU A 597 -3.46 -17.06 -6.65
C LEU A 597 -3.21 -18.39 -5.93
N ARG A 598 -3.84 -19.46 -6.44
CA ARG A 598 -3.54 -20.83 -6.03
C ARG A 598 -2.40 -21.40 -6.87
N ARG A 599 -1.56 -22.21 -6.23
CA ARG A 599 -0.61 -23.08 -6.95
C ARG A 599 -1.28 -24.41 -7.28
N LYS A 600 -1.15 -24.87 -8.52
CA LYS A 600 -1.59 -26.21 -8.92
C LYS A 600 -0.63 -27.25 -8.34
N ALA A 601 -1.15 -28.33 -7.74
CA ALA A 601 -0.34 -29.31 -7.02
C ALA A 601 0.73 -29.96 -7.90
N ASN A 602 0.35 -30.36 -9.12
CA ASN A 602 1.23 -31.08 -10.06
C ASN A 602 2.02 -30.15 -10.99
N ASP A 603 1.82 -28.84 -10.89
CA ASP A 603 2.51 -27.83 -11.69
C ASP A 603 2.52 -26.50 -10.92
N ARG A 604 3.45 -26.41 -9.97
CA ARG A 604 3.46 -25.31 -9.01
C ARG A 604 3.84 -23.96 -9.62
N ASN A 605 4.39 -23.96 -10.83
CA ASN A 605 4.86 -22.75 -11.51
C ASN A 605 3.88 -22.23 -12.57
N ARG A 606 2.90 -23.02 -12.99
CA ARG A 606 1.89 -22.61 -13.96
C ARG A 606 1.01 -21.46 -13.46
N ILE A 607 0.93 -20.42 -14.28
CA ILE A 607 0.09 -19.23 -14.08
C ILE A 607 -1.16 -19.27 -14.95
N TYR A 608 -1.04 -19.74 -16.20
CA TYR A 608 -2.18 -19.85 -17.12
C TYR A 608 -3.27 -20.78 -16.60
N ARG A 609 -4.52 -20.33 -16.73
CA ARG A 609 -5.70 -20.96 -16.15
C ARG A 609 -6.95 -20.34 -16.76
N ALA A 610 -8.11 -20.86 -16.40
CA ALA A 610 -9.35 -20.36 -16.97
C ALA A 610 -10.51 -20.57 -16.01
N PHE A 611 -11.59 -19.80 -16.17
CA PHE A 611 -12.80 -19.84 -15.35
C PHE A 611 -14.02 -19.44 -16.16
N ARG A 612 -15.20 -19.81 -15.68
CA ARG A 612 -16.47 -19.44 -16.31
C ARG A 612 -17.27 -18.54 -15.39
N TRP A 613 -18.04 -17.66 -16.00
CA TRP A 613 -19.08 -16.89 -15.35
C TRP A 613 -20.43 -17.25 -15.95
N GLY A 614 -21.10 -18.22 -15.31
CA GLY A 614 -22.29 -18.82 -15.88
C GLY A 614 -22.04 -19.49 -17.24
N HIS A 615 -23.10 -19.54 -18.04
CA HIS A 615 -23.06 -19.97 -19.43
C HIS A 615 -22.44 -18.89 -20.33
N ASP A 616 -22.62 -17.60 -20.04
CA ASP A 616 -22.37 -16.55 -21.03
C ASP A 616 -20.90 -16.17 -21.23
N LEU A 617 -20.02 -16.50 -20.28
CA LEU A 617 -18.61 -16.12 -20.34
C LEU A 617 -17.68 -17.25 -19.92
N ASP A 618 -16.71 -17.60 -20.77
CA ASP A 618 -15.53 -18.40 -20.44
C ASP A 618 -14.27 -17.55 -20.64
N VAL A 619 -13.50 -17.37 -19.57
CA VAL A 619 -12.26 -16.57 -19.56
C VAL A 619 -11.06 -17.49 -19.51
N SER A 620 -10.17 -17.37 -20.49
CA SER A 620 -8.88 -18.05 -20.55
C SER A 620 -7.74 -17.06 -20.35
N ILE A 621 -7.04 -17.16 -19.22
CA ILE A 621 -5.85 -16.37 -18.90
C ILE A 621 -4.62 -17.14 -19.38
N ILE A 622 -3.87 -16.55 -20.32
CA ILE A 622 -2.64 -17.16 -20.85
C ILE A 622 -1.40 -16.69 -20.06
N ASP A 623 -0.20 -16.95 -20.59
CA ASP A 623 1.10 -16.78 -19.91
C ASP A 623 2.14 -16.79 -21.03
N ALA A 624 2.35 -15.64 -21.66
CA ALA A 624 3.28 -15.45 -22.75
C ALA A 624 4.74 -15.43 -22.27
N ARG A 625 5.00 -15.22 -20.99
CA ARG A 625 6.36 -15.09 -20.44
C ARG A 625 7.01 -16.40 -20.01
N SER A 626 6.25 -17.37 -19.49
CA SER A 626 6.83 -18.58 -18.88
C SER A 626 7.48 -19.55 -19.87
N TYR A 627 7.04 -19.55 -21.13
CA TYR A 627 7.34 -20.62 -22.08
C TYR A 627 7.99 -20.13 -23.37
N ARG A 628 8.07 -18.80 -23.57
CA ARG A 628 8.52 -18.20 -24.82
C ARG A 628 9.96 -18.53 -25.17
N SER A 629 10.19 -18.67 -26.47
CA SER A 629 11.50 -18.63 -27.09
C SER A 629 12.09 -17.23 -26.97
N ARG A 630 13.40 -17.06 -27.23
CA ARG A 630 14.03 -15.74 -27.17
C ARG A 630 13.46 -14.81 -28.25
N ASN A 631 13.31 -13.53 -27.90
CA ASN A 631 12.80 -12.50 -28.80
C ASN A 631 13.70 -12.34 -30.04
N ASP A 632 15.02 -12.30 -29.84
CA ASP A 632 16.06 -12.20 -30.90
C ASP A 632 16.17 -13.39 -31.87
N VAL A 633 15.32 -14.41 -31.75
CA VAL A 633 15.30 -15.56 -32.68
C VAL A 633 14.28 -15.30 -33.78
N ALA A 634 14.71 -15.42 -35.04
CA ALA A 634 13.80 -15.28 -36.19
C ALA A 634 12.67 -16.33 -36.16
N ASP A 635 11.44 -15.92 -36.47
CA ASP A 635 10.27 -16.80 -36.50
C ASP A 635 10.22 -17.60 -37.81
N THR A 636 10.95 -18.72 -37.82
CA THR A 636 11.04 -19.61 -38.98
C THR A 636 10.58 -21.02 -38.63
N ALA A 637 10.23 -21.80 -39.66
CA ALA A 637 9.89 -23.20 -39.48
C ALA A 637 11.00 -24.02 -38.82
N MET A 638 12.26 -23.64 -39.08
CA MET A 638 13.45 -24.31 -38.53
C MET A 638 13.66 -24.00 -37.05
N ASN A 639 13.39 -22.77 -36.62
CA ASN A 639 13.56 -22.36 -35.23
C ASN A 639 12.43 -22.85 -34.31
N ASP A 640 11.26 -23.19 -34.86
CA ASP A 640 10.05 -23.61 -34.12
C ASP A 640 9.75 -22.69 -32.92
N LYS A 641 9.82 -21.38 -33.18
CA LYS A 641 9.60 -20.34 -32.18
C LYS A 641 8.18 -20.47 -31.60
N THR A 642 8.06 -20.20 -30.31
CA THR A 642 6.82 -20.36 -29.56
C THR A 642 6.78 -19.30 -28.46
N LEU A 643 5.60 -18.72 -28.23
CA LEU A 643 5.32 -17.80 -27.14
C LEU A 643 4.71 -18.55 -25.95
N LEU A 644 3.68 -19.36 -26.21
CA LEU A 644 2.94 -20.10 -25.18
C LEU A 644 3.54 -21.47 -24.84
N GLY A 645 4.36 -22.01 -25.72
CA GLY A 645 4.79 -23.40 -25.66
C GLY A 645 3.69 -24.38 -26.08
N ARG A 646 4.13 -25.58 -26.48
CA ARG A 646 3.25 -26.61 -27.06
C ARG A 646 2.11 -27.05 -26.13
N GLU A 647 2.35 -27.11 -24.82
CA GLU A 647 1.36 -27.60 -23.85
C GLU A 647 0.24 -26.59 -23.60
N GLN A 648 0.59 -25.32 -23.43
CA GLN A 648 -0.40 -24.26 -23.23
C GLN A 648 -1.19 -23.99 -24.50
N LEU A 649 -0.55 -23.96 -25.68
CA LEU A 649 -1.26 -23.83 -26.95
C LEU A 649 -2.28 -24.97 -27.15
N ARG A 650 -1.89 -26.21 -26.85
CA ARG A 650 -2.81 -27.36 -26.90
C ARG A 650 -3.95 -27.21 -25.90
N TRP A 651 -3.65 -26.77 -24.68
CA TRP A 651 -4.65 -26.51 -23.64
C TRP A 651 -5.65 -25.44 -24.07
N LEU A 652 -5.18 -24.32 -24.64
CA LEU A 652 -6.03 -23.22 -25.10
C LEU A 652 -6.95 -23.67 -26.23
N LYS A 653 -6.40 -24.33 -27.26
CA LYS A 653 -7.19 -24.93 -28.35
C LYS A 653 -8.25 -25.89 -27.85
N HIS A 654 -7.87 -26.77 -26.92
CA HIS A 654 -8.82 -27.72 -26.32
C HIS A 654 -9.92 -26.99 -25.54
N ARG A 655 -9.58 -25.94 -24.78
CA ARG A 655 -10.58 -25.15 -24.05
C ARG A 655 -11.56 -24.46 -24.97
N LEU A 656 -11.07 -23.70 -25.94
CA LEU A 656 -11.90 -22.94 -26.86
C LEU A 656 -12.84 -23.84 -27.68
N ALA A 657 -12.35 -25.00 -28.12
CA ALA A 657 -13.17 -25.97 -28.88
C ALA A 657 -14.20 -26.74 -28.05
N ASN A 658 -14.05 -26.81 -26.72
CA ASN A 658 -14.98 -27.52 -25.84
C ASN A 658 -15.81 -26.55 -24.98
N SER A 659 -15.71 -25.24 -25.22
CA SER A 659 -16.50 -24.25 -24.50
C SER A 659 -17.81 -24.01 -25.24
N ASP A 660 -18.93 -24.29 -24.57
CA ASP A 660 -20.28 -23.93 -25.01
C ASP A 660 -20.66 -22.52 -24.56
N ALA A 661 -19.74 -21.75 -23.96
CA ALA A 661 -20.03 -20.40 -23.53
C ALA A 661 -20.34 -19.47 -24.71
N THR A 662 -21.28 -18.54 -24.49
CA THR A 662 -21.66 -17.56 -25.51
C THR A 662 -20.46 -16.74 -25.94
N TRP A 663 -19.71 -16.17 -24.98
CA TRP A 663 -18.48 -15.42 -25.21
C TRP A 663 -17.25 -16.14 -24.64
N LYS A 664 -16.17 -16.15 -25.41
CA LYS A 664 -14.88 -16.75 -25.07
C LYS A 664 -13.83 -15.64 -25.02
N VAL A 665 -13.50 -15.17 -23.82
CA VAL A 665 -12.51 -14.11 -23.61
C VAL A 665 -11.15 -14.73 -23.34
N VAL A 666 -10.12 -14.30 -24.07
CA VAL A 666 -8.72 -14.66 -23.86
C VAL A 666 -7.97 -13.45 -23.31
N SER A 667 -7.57 -13.50 -22.05
CA SER A 667 -6.70 -12.49 -21.44
C SER A 667 -5.26 -12.80 -21.83
N SER A 668 -4.65 -11.94 -22.65
CA SER A 668 -3.28 -12.06 -23.16
C SER A 668 -2.42 -10.95 -22.59
N ASP A 669 -1.26 -11.31 -22.09
CA ASP A 669 -0.25 -10.40 -21.53
C ASP A 669 0.53 -9.68 -22.64
N VAL A 670 0.40 -10.14 -23.90
CA VAL A 670 1.05 -9.57 -25.08
C VAL A 670 0.00 -9.29 -26.18
N PRO A 671 0.04 -8.12 -26.85
CA PRO A 671 -0.91 -7.76 -27.93
C PRO A 671 -0.68 -8.54 -29.23
N ILE A 672 -1.73 -8.67 -30.04
CA ILE A 672 -1.69 -9.47 -31.29
C ILE A 672 -0.99 -8.73 -32.43
N SER A 673 -1.52 -7.61 -32.88
CA SER A 673 -1.00 -6.86 -34.04
C SER A 673 -0.22 -5.61 -33.68
N VAL A 674 -0.10 -5.25 -32.39
CA VAL A 674 0.77 -4.14 -31.98
C VAL A 674 2.21 -4.65 -31.88
N PRO A 675 3.15 -4.12 -32.66
CA PRO A 675 4.55 -4.52 -32.54
C PRO A 675 5.19 -3.88 -31.30
N THR A 676 5.77 -4.71 -30.43
CA THR A 676 6.42 -4.30 -29.18
C THR A 676 7.85 -4.84 -29.07
N GLY A 677 8.58 -4.40 -28.05
CA GLY A 677 9.95 -4.78 -27.75
C GLY A 677 10.90 -3.58 -27.71
N SER A 678 11.64 -3.45 -26.61
CA SER A 678 12.66 -2.41 -26.45
C SER A 678 13.76 -2.62 -27.48
N ASP A 679 14.08 -1.59 -28.28
CA ASP A 679 15.09 -1.64 -29.35
C ASP A 679 15.02 -2.95 -30.17
N ALA A 680 13.86 -3.20 -30.79
CA ALA A 680 13.56 -4.45 -31.47
C ALA A 680 14.57 -4.80 -32.59
N GLY A 681 15.26 -3.81 -33.16
CA GLY A 681 16.35 -4.02 -34.12
C GLY A 681 17.56 -4.77 -33.53
N VAL A 682 17.73 -4.73 -32.21
CA VAL A 682 18.81 -5.38 -31.47
C VAL A 682 18.29 -6.58 -30.66
N PHE A 683 17.19 -6.42 -29.93
CA PHE A 683 16.71 -7.45 -28.99
C PHE A 683 15.59 -8.34 -29.54
N GLY A 684 15.07 -8.02 -30.73
CA GLY A 684 13.93 -8.70 -31.35
C GLY A 684 12.58 -8.26 -30.77
N ARG A 685 11.49 -8.77 -31.34
CA ARG A 685 10.13 -8.38 -30.94
C ARG A 685 9.68 -9.04 -29.66
N ASP A 686 8.96 -8.26 -28.87
CA ASP A 686 8.26 -8.72 -27.69
C ASP A 686 6.79 -9.05 -27.91
N ALA A 687 6.27 -8.83 -29.12
CA ALA A 687 4.87 -9.05 -29.50
C ALA A 687 4.60 -10.38 -30.22
N TRP A 688 3.32 -10.72 -30.39
CA TRP A 688 2.91 -11.68 -31.41
C TRP A 688 3.30 -11.21 -32.82
N ALA A 689 3.12 -9.91 -33.09
CA ALA A 689 3.42 -9.23 -34.35
C ALA A 689 4.91 -9.21 -34.70
N ASP A 690 5.21 -9.23 -36.01
CA ASP A 690 6.56 -9.02 -36.52
C ASP A 690 6.91 -7.52 -36.58
N GLY A 691 5.96 -6.67 -36.96
CA GLY A 691 6.12 -5.22 -37.17
C GLY A 691 6.08 -4.83 -38.65
N THR A 692 6.12 -3.53 -38.93
CA THR A 692 6.06 -2.96 -40.29
C THR A 692 7.43 -2.57 -40.85
N GLU A 693 8.46 -2.66 -40.03
CA GLU A 693 9.81 -2.21 -40.33
C GLU A 693 10.52 -3.11 -41.36
N PRO A 694 11.43 -2.60 -42.19
CA PRO A 694 12.10 -3.41 -43.22
C PRO A 694 13.31 -4.19 -42.70
N ASP A 695 13.61 -4.14 -41.39
CA ASP A 695 14.86 -4.65 -40.82
C ASP A 695 14.73 -6.07 -40.22
N PHE A 696 15.70 -6.47 -39.38
CA PHE A 696 15.70 -7.78 -38.75
C PHE A 696 14.50 -8.00 -37.81
N SER A 697 14.05 -6.94 -37.13
CA SER A 697 13.01 -7.03 -36.11
C SER A 697 11.68 -7.55 -36.68
N ALA A 698 11.36 -7.20 -37.93
CA ALA A 698 10.17 -7.63 -38.67
C ALA A 698 10.13 -9.10 -39.08
N ARG A 699 10.95 -9.94 -38.43
CA ARG A 699 10.95 -11.40 -38.60
C ARG A 699 11.07 -12.11 -37.27
N THR A 700 10.88 -11.40 -36.16
CA THR A 700 11.19 -11.87 -34.81
C THR A 700 9.99 -11.79 -33.87
N GLY A 701 8.77 -11.59 -34.37
CA GLY A 701 7.53 -11.86 -33.66
C GLY A 701 7.32 -13.35 -33.41
N PHE A 702 6.06 -13.74 -33.18
CA PHE A 702 5.63 -15.12 -32.92
C PHE A 702 4.42 -15.51 -33.78
N GLU A 703 4.25 -14.85 -34.91
CA GLU A 703 3.13 -14.97 -35.84
C GLU A 703 2.89 -16.40 -36.32
N ARG A 704 3.92 -17.24 -36.44
CA ARG A 704 3.76 -18.64 -36.89
C ARG A 704 3.01 -19.47 -35.86
N GLU A 705 3.20 -19.23 -34.57
CA GLU A 705 2.42 -19.91 -33.53
C GLU A 705 0.99 -19.35 -33.47
N LEU A 706 0.82 -18.03 -33.54
CA LEU A 706 -0.50 -17.40 -33.61
C LEU A 706 -1.30 -17.90 -34.82
N SER A 707 -0.66 -17.97 -36.00
CA SER A 707 -1.24 -18.54 -37.22
C SER A 707 -1.71 -19.98 -37.03
N LYS A 708 -1.07 -20.78 -36.15
CA LYS A 708 -1.55 -22.14 -35.83
C LYS A 708 -2.81 -22.08 -34.95
N LEU A 709 -2.96 -21.07 -34.09
CA LEU A 709 -4.16 -20.85 -33.29
C LEU A 709 -5.31 -20.35 -34.17
N LEU A 710 -5.10 -19.29 -34.95
CA LEU A 710 -6.14 -18.71 -35.81
C LEU A 710 -6.68 -19.74 -36.81
N ARG A 711 -5.82 -20.48 -37.51
CA ARG A 711 -6.23 -21.61 -38.37
C ARG A 711 -7.02 -22.70 -37.66
N PHE A 712 -6.80 -22.87 -36.37
CA PHE A 712 -7.56 -23.85 -35.59
C PHE A 712 -8.94 -23.30 -35.22
N LEU A 713 -9.06 -22.01 -34.88
CA LEU A 713 -10.34 -21.38 -34.60
C LEU A 713 -11.22 -21.38 -35.83
N ASP A 714 -10.64 -21.00 -36.98
CA ASP A 714 -11.31 -20.92 -38.28
C ASP A 714 -11.86 -22.28 -38.70
N ARG A 715 -10.99 -23.29 -38.85
CA ARG A 715 -11.37 -24.67 -39.19
C ARG A 715 -12.41 -25.33 -38.26
N LYS A 716 -12.55 -24.80 -37.04
CA LYS A 716 -13.46 -25.33 -36.03
C LYS A 716 -14.70 -24.47 -35.85
N ASP A 717 -14.88 -23.44 -36.67
CA ASP A 717 -15.97 -22.48 -36.59
C ASP A 717 -16.14 -21.91 -35.18
N ILE A 718 -15.03 -21.68 -34.47
CA ILE A 718 -15.07 -21.19 -33.10
C ILE A 718 -15.34 -19.69 -33.13
N ALA A 719 -16.61 -19.34 -32.93
CA ALA A 719 -17.07 -17.96 -32.89
C ALA A 719 -17.03 -17.33 -31.48
N ASN A 720 -17.30 -16.02 -31.46
CA ASN A 720 -17.46 -15.18 -30.25
C ASN A 720 -16.20 -15.14 -29.38
N VAL A 721 -15.03 -15.10 -30.03
CA VAL A 721 -13.73 -14.97 -29.38
C VAL A 721 -13.36 -13.49 -29.28
N VAL A 722 -12.94 -13.07 -28.09
CA VAL A 722 -12.45 -11.72 -27.79
C VAL A 722 -11.13 -11.85 -27.04
N PHE A 723 -10.14 -11.05 -27.40
CA PHE A 723 -8.90 -10.89 -26.65
C PHE A 723 -8.98 -9.61 -25.82
N VAL A 724 -8.42 -9.64 -24.61
CA VAL A 724 -8.15 -8.44 -23.82
C VAL A 724 -6.67 -8.40 -23.50
N THR A 725 -6.04 -7.24 -23.67
CA THR A 725 -4.58 -7.04 -23.58
C THR A 725 -4.19 -5.70 -22.95
N THR A 726 -2.94 -5.60 -22.50
CA THR A 726 -2.27 -4.40 -21.94
C THR A 726 -0.87 -4.25 -22.54
N ASP A 727 0.18 -3.94 -21.76
CA ASP A 727 1.61 -3.88 -22.15
C ASP A 727 2.00 -2.62 -22.96
N VAL A 728 1.12 -2.12 -23.83
CA VAL A 728 1.49 -1.08 -24.82
C VAL A 728 1.28 0.36 -24.37
N HIS A 729 0.64 0.57 -23.22
CA HIS A 729 0.38 1.89 -22.62
C HIS A 729 -0.44 2.87 -23.49
N PHE A 730 -1.39 2.33 -24.25
CA PHE A 730 -2.47 3.08 -24.88
C PHE A 730 -3.69 2.16 -25.04
N ALA A 731 -4.83 2.73 -25.44
CA ALA A 731 -6.04 1.99 -25.72
C ALA A 731 -6.27 1.80 -27.22
N ASP A 732 -6.71 0.61 -27.63
CA ASP A 732 -7.12 0.30 -29.01
C ASP A 732 -8.21 -0.78 -29.02
N SER A 733 -9.18 -0.65 -29.93
CA SER A 733 -10.21 -1.66 -30.19
C SER A 733 -10.00 -2.19 -31.60
N ILE A 734 -9.51 -3.42 -31.73
CA ILE A 734 -9.09 -4.00 -33.01
C ILE A 734 -10.04 -5.12 -33.40
N ARG A 735 -10.54 -5.07 -34.64
CA ARG A 735 -11.28 -6.16 -35.27
C ARG A 735 -10.40 -6.90 -36.27
N TYR A 736 -10.42 -8.22 -36.21
CA TYR A 736 -9.69 -9.10 -37.12
C TYR A 736 -10.67 -9.87 -38.01
N SER A 737 -10.43 -9.85 -39.32
CA SER A 737 -11.22 -10.62 -40.29
C SER A 737 -10.30 -11.30 -41.30
N THR A 738 -10.05 -12.59 -41.08
CA THR A 738 -9.07 -13.36 -41.86
C THR A 738 -9.63 -14.73 -42.24
N ASP A 739 -9.36 -15.16 -43.47
CA ASP A 739 -9.54 -16.54 -43.93
C ASP A 739 -8.21 -17.26 -43.63
N ALA A 740 -8.08 -17.73 -42.40
CA ALA A 740 -6.84 -18.22 -41.86
C ALA A 740 -6.49 -19.60 -42.43
N ASP A 741 -7.49 -20.44 -42.67
CA ASP A 741 -7.29 -21.81 -43.16
C ASP A 741 -7.50 -22.02 -44.67
N GLY A 742 -7.99 -20.99 -45.37
CA GLY A 742 -8.04 -20.90 -46.84
C GLY A 742 -9.26 -21.59 -47.45
N ASP A 743 -10.34 -21.78 -46.69
CA ASP A 743 -11.57 -22.42 -47.15
C ASP A 743 -12.60 -21.43 -47.72
N GLY A 744 -12.35 -20.12 -47.56
CA GLY A 744 -13.16 -19.01 -48.07
C GLY A 744 -14.09 -18.37 -47.05
N ASP A 745 -14.35 -19.03 -45.91
CA ASP A 745 -15.01 -18.41 -44.78
C ASP A 745 -14.01 -17.62 -43.93
N ARG A 746 -14.48 -16.61 -43.19
CA ARG A 746 -13.60 -15.72 -42.42
C ARG A 746 -13.84 -15.85 -40.93
N LEU A 747 -12.77 -16.16 -40.21
CA LEU A 747 -12.68 -15.96 -38.77
C LEU A 747 -12.83 -14.47 -38.43
N LEU A 748 -13.84 -14.15 -37.61
CA LEU A 748 -14.04 -12.83 -37.01
C LEU A 748 -13.79 -12.91 -35.50
N PHE A 749 -12.88 -12.07 -35.00
CA PHE A 749 -12.66 -11.88 -33.57
C PHE A 749 -12.21 -10.44 -33.29
N HIS A 750 -12.20 -10.06 -32.01
CA HIS A 750 -11.80 -8.72 -31.57
C HIS A 750 -10.69 -8.80 -30.53
N GLU A 751 -9.92 -7.73 -30.40
CA GLU A 751 -8.98 -7.48 -29.32
C GLU A 751 -9.28 -6.10 -28.75
N PHE A 752 -9.35 -6.01 -27.42
CA PHE A 752 -9.51 -4.75 -26.71
C PHE A 752 -8.28 -4.50 -25.84
N ILE A 753 -7.53 -3.47 -26.18
CA ILE A 753 -6.27 -3.08 -25.54
C ILE A 753 -6.55 -1.87 -24.65
N THR A 754 -6.01 -1.88 -23.43
CA THR A 754 -6.09 -0.74 -22.50
C THR A 754 -4.80 -0.62 -21.70
N GLY A 755 -4.72 0.42 -20.87
CA GLY A 755 -3.54 0.77 -20.12
C GLY A 755 -2.88 2.04 -20.68
N PRO A 756 -2.03 2.70 -19.89
CA PRO A 756 -1.58 2.22 -18.60
C PRO A 756 -2.55 2.61 -17.48
N LEU A 757 -2.57 1.84 -16.39
CA LEU A 757 -3.31 2.22 -15.19
C LEU A 757 -2.62 3.39 -14.48
N ASN A 758 -1.29 3.35 -14.37
CA ASN A 758 -0.48 4.42 -13.77
C ASN A 758 1.00 4.24 -14.15
N ALA A 759 1.31 4.27 -15.44
CA ALA A 759 2.66 4.19 -16.02
C ALA A 759 2.74 5.19 -17.19
N ILE A 760 3.86 5.28 -17.90
CA ILE A 760 3.98 6.26 -18.99
C ILE A 760 2.91 6.05 -20.06
N ALA A 761 2.04 7.03 -20.32
CA ALA A 761 1.05 6.93 -21.39
C ALA A 761 1.66 7.41 -22.72
N VAL A 762 1.49 6.64 -23.79
CA VAL A 762 2.12 6.91 -25.09
C VAL A 762 1.07 6.98 -26.21
N PRO A 763 1.39 7.55 -27.39
CA PRO A 763 0.49 7.51 -28.55
C PRO A 763 0.30 6.09 -29.12
N PRO A 764 -0.85 5.80 -29.76
CA PRO A 764 -1.07 4.51 -30.41
C PRO A 764 -0.06 4.20 -31.52
N ALA A 765 0.31 2.92 -31.63
CA ALA A 765 1.26 2.43 -32.62
C ALA A 765 0.60 2.04 -33.96
N GLU A 766 1.39 1.95 -35.02
CA GLU A 766 0.95 1.35 -36.29
C GLU A 766 0.81 -0.17 -36.13
N LEU A 767 -0.30 -0.73 -36.63
CA LEU A 767 -0.58 -2.16 -36.54
C LEU A 767 0.13 -2.97 -37.63
N ASP A 768 0.64 -4.14 -37.25
CA ASP A 768 1.12 -5.15 -38.18
C ASP A 768 -0.03 -5.70 -39.05
N PRO A 769 0.07 -5.60 -40.39
CA PRO A 769 -1.04 -5.92 -41.29
C PRO A 769 -1.28 -7.42 -41.49
N THR A 770 -0.42 -8.32 -41.00
CA THR A 770 -0.41 -9.75 -41.33
C THR A 770 -1.77 -10.43 -41.14
N PHE A 771 -2.47 -10.10 -40.06
CA PHE A 771 -3.76 -10.72 -39.72
C PHE A 771 -4.98 -9.87 -40.09
N SER A 772 -4.80 -8.90 -41.00
CA SER A 772 -5.85 -7.97 -41.45
C SER A 772 -6.58 -7.27 -40.29
N PRO A 773 -5.85 -6.61 -39.36
CA PRO A 773 -6.49 -5.84 -38.31
C PRO A 773 -7.22 -4.62 -38.86
N THR A 774 -8.27 -4.20 -38.18
CA THR A 774 -8.94 -2.91 -38.37
C THR A 774 -9.08 -2.27 -37.00
N SER A 775 -8.33 -1.20 -36.73
CA SER A 775 -8.57 -0.38 -35.54
C SER A 775 -9.91 0.34 -35.70
N LEU A 776 -10.78 0.14 -34.72
CA LEU A 776 -12.11 0.76 -34.61
C LEU A 776 -12.06 2.02 -33.74
N TYR A 777 -11.13 2.03 -32.78
CA TYR A 777 -10.84 3.13 -31.87
C TYR A 777 -9.39 3.01 -31.42
N ALA A 778 -8.67 4.13 -31.31
CA ALA A 778 -7.35 4.16 -30.71
C ALA A 778 -7.13 5.52 -30.03
N GLU A 779 -6.62 5.51 -28.79
CA GLU A 779 -6.32 6.71 -28.03
C GLU A 779 -5.18 6.44 -27.05
N GLY A 780 -4.25 7.39 -26.94
CA GLY A 780 -3.08 7.31 -26.07
C GLY A 780 -2.94 8.57 -25.22
N GLU A 781 -1.82 8.67 -24.49
CA GLU A 781 -1.53 9.83 -23.63
C GLU A 781 -2.57 10.06 -22.51
N LEU A 782 -3.23 8.98 -22.05
CA LEU A 782 -4.11 9.00 -20.88
C LEU A 782 -3.97 7.73 -20.03
N PHE A 783 -4.22 7.85 -18.72
CA PHE A 783 -4.43 6.68 -17.87
C PHE A 783 -5.84 6.14 -18.08
N ASN A 784 -5.94 4.84 -18.33
CA ASN A 784 -7.21 4.21 -18.70
C ASN A 784 -7.28 2.74 -18.30
N PHE A 785 -8.49 2.22 -18.32
CA PHE A 785 -8.79 0.81 -18.14
C PHE A 785 -9.98 0.40 -18.98
N GLY A 786 -10.14 -0.90 -19.17
CA GLY A 786 -11.24 -1.45 -19.95
C GLY A 786 -12.42 -1.88 -19.07
N HIS A 787 -13.64 -1.72 -19.58
CA HIS A 787 -14.86 -2.22 -18.97
C HIS A 787 -15.66 -3.07 -19.95
N ILE A 788 -15.89 -4.34 -19.62
CA ILE A 788 -16.76 -5.25 -20.37
C ILE A 788 -18.03 -5.54 -19.56
N ARG A 789 -19.17 -5.46 -20.25
CA ARG A 789 -20.48 -5.92 -19.76
C ARG A 789 -21.06 -6.95 -20.72
N ILE A 790 -21.59 -8.04 -20.19
CA ILE A 790 -22.38 -9.00 -20.94
C ILE A 790 -23.80 -8.97 -20.37
N GLU A 791 -24.75 -8.56 -21.19
CA GLU A 791 -26.13 -8.31 -20.78
C GLU A 791 -27.11 -8.89 -21.80
N MET A 792 -28.27 -9.36 -21.32
CA MET A 792 -29.30 -9.90 -22.18
C MET A 792 -29.98 -8.79 -22.98
N ALA A 793 -29.89 -8.82 -24.31
CA ALA A 793 -30.60 -7.88 -25.18
C ALA A 793 -32.07 -8.26 -25.37
N ALA A 794 -32.83 -7.33 -25.98
CA ALA A 794 -34.27 -7.50 -26.22
C ALA A 794 -34.63 -8.70 -27.13
N ASP A 795 -33.68 -9.19 -27.92
CA ASP A 795 -33.82 -10.38 -28.77
C ASP A 795 -33.51 -11.69 -28.02
N GLY A 796 -33.22 -11.62 -26.72
CA GLY A 796 -32.90 -12.78 -25.89
C GLY A 796 -31.51 -13.35 -26.11
N GLN A 797 -30.60 -12.58 -26.72
CA GLN A 797 -29.19 -12.95 -26.88
C GLN A 797 -28.30 -12.09 -25.95
N PRO A 798 -27.28 -12.68 -25.29
CA PRO A 798 -26.37 -11.92 -24.44
C PRO A 798 -25.37 -11.14 -25.30
N ARG A 799 -25.43 -9.81 -25.27
CA ARG A 799 -24.52 -8.90 -25.98
C ARG A 799 -23.31 -8.59 -25.12
N LEU A 800 -22.14 -8.52 -25.73
CA LEU A 800 -20.92 -8.05 -25.08
C LEU A 800 -20.69 -6.60 -25.47
N SER A 801 -20.72 -5.70 -24.50
CA SER A 801 -20.29 -4.30 -24.66
C SER A 801 -18.91 -4.12 -24.05
N ALA A 802 -17.96 -3.54 -24.78
CA ALA A 802 -16.64 -3.16 -24.30
C ALA A 802 -16.46 -1.65 -24.43
N SER A 803 -15.79 -1.02 -23.46
CA SER A 803 -15.52 0.43 -23.47
C SER A 803 -14.20 0.75 -22.77
N VAL A 804 -13.59 1.87 -23.16
CA VAL A 804 -12.40 2.43 -22.50
C VAL A 804 -12.85 3.54 -21.58
N ILE A 805 -12.36 3.53 -20.34
CA ILE A 805 -12.69 4.51 -19.30
C ILE A 805 -11.38 5.12 -18.80
N ASP A 806 -11.34 6.45 -18.69
CA ASP A 806 -10.18 7.15 -18.12
C ASP A 806 -10.19 7.19 -16.59
N GLU A 807 -9.10 7.71 -16.03
CA GLU A 807 -8.96 7.94 -14.59
C GLU A 807 -10.09 8.81 -13.99
N ALA A 808 -10.65 9.76 -14.76
CA ALA A 808 -11.75 10.61 -14.30
C ALA A 808 -13.11 9.88 -14.26
N GLY A 809 -13.20 8.71 -14.87
CA GLY A 809 -14.41 7.88 -14.93
C GLY A 809 -15.26 8.14 -16.16
N ASP A 810 -14.76 8.89 -17.13
CA ASP A 810 -15.47 9.16 -18.37
C ASP A 810 -15.23 8.02 -19.37
N VAL A 811 -16.32 7.54 -19.97
CA VAL A 811 -16.24 6.63 -21.12
C VAL A 811 -15.68 7.41 -22.30
N ARG A 812 -14.58 6.94 -22.88
CA ARG A 812 -13.91 7.63 -23.97
C ARG A 812 -14.79 7.68 -25.22
N PRO A 813 -15.01 8.86 -25.83
CA PRO A 813 -15.89 8.98 -26.99
C PRO A 813 -15.47 8.06 -28.14
N GLY A 814 -16.42 7.24 -28.62
CA GLY A 814 -16.18 6.30 -29.73
C GLY A 814 -15.50 4.99 -29.33
N SER A 815 -15.18 4.78 -28.04
CA SER A 815 -14.59 3.53 -27.57
C SER A 815 -15.59 2.39 -27.32
N GLU A 816 -16.90 2.69 -27.28
CA GLU A 816 -17.92 1.69 -26.98
C GLU A 816 -18.21 0.79 -28.19
N GLU A 817 -17.90 -0.50 -28.04
CA GLU A 817 -18.16 -1.55 -29.03
C GLU A 817 -19.21 -2.52 -28.48
N VAL A 818 -20.31 -2.74 -29.22
CA VAL A 818 -21.38 -3.66 -28.84
C VAL A 818 -21.44 -4.83 -29.83
N LEU A 819 -21.07 -6.01 -29.35
CA LEU A 819 -20.97 -7.22 -30.14
C LEU A 819 -22.19 -8.13 -29.96
N ALA A 820 -22.69 -8.65 -31.08
CA ALA A 820 -23.70 -9.70 -31.13
C ALA A 820 -23.04 -11.08 -31.23
N PRO A 821 -23.50 -12.10 -30.46
CA PRO A 821 -23.03 -13.45 -30.67
C PRO A 821 -23.45 -13.95 -32.06
N ARG A 822 -22.56 -14.68 -32.71
CA ARG A 822 -22.80 -15.39 -33.97
C ARG A 822 -23.38 -16.78 -33.74
#